data_AF-A0A9Q4GY59-F1
#
_entry.id   AF-A0A9Q4GY59-F1
#
_cell.length_a   1.000
_cell.length_b   1.000
_cell.length_c   1.000
_cell.angle_alpha   90.00
_cell.angle_beta   90.00
_cell.angle_gamma   90.00
#
_symmetry.space_group_name_H-M   'P 1'
#
loop_
_entity.id
_entity.type
_entity.pdbx_description
1 polymer ?
#
loop_
_entity_poly.entity_id
_entity_poly.type
_entity_poly.pdbx_seq_one_letter_code
_entity_poly.pdbx_strand_id
1 'polypeptide(L)'
;YTNGGSANAVYTHKFVELYNPTDSPVSLEGWSLQYRSSGGSSAPTGVVQLSGTIPAQGYYLVRGNSNGSAGQALPTPDATTGVAFSGTSGTLVLSDQSAALTGLSTGSVLSGQDDRVVDLLGYGSSNTFETAVAQSPSANSDPRSMNRAAGGVDTNDNSADFSLSGTVTPTSSSSEPGDPGDPVDPAPEDPVTPTEVTPITRIQGTGAATPLAGQVVTTRGVVTAVYSTGGYDGYYLQAAGTGDDAGDGAGASDGIFVYSRDTVDDVALGDHVQVTGTAGEYYALTQLTVSDGGVEVLDEDATVEPTELEFPLTEAEKEAHEGMLIAPTGDWTITDNYDVNSYGSLGIVPGDSPLLNPTTVAEPGAPAQAVMAENDEKLIVLDDGAGTNFMRSPGNQDALPYLDLDDPVRVGSGVDFTTPVILDFRYDAWSFQPLGHLTDENADQVQPARFENTRTGEEAPAEVGGTVSVATFNVLNYFTTLGNQFESCDAYEDREGNPITTNRCDPRGAYDEANLERQQAKIVEAVNGLDASVIGLEEIENSAAFGQDRDHSLATLVEALNADAGSEKWAYAVTPSVTPDPASQDVIRNAFIYQPEAVETVGESVILDDQVAFDNAREPLAQVFQPVDGDESTRFIAITNHFKSKGSGSGAGNTDIGDGQGASNADRVAQAEALVAFAAELQGRTGVEKVLLIGDFNSYEKEDPIRVMEDAGYVSQAPKTGEYTYAFDGSVGSLDGILTNAAAEATVTGADVWDINADESVALEYSRYNYVNEMLYAADQWRSSDHDPVLVGLDLAPAEVEEPGEPGEPGESGNGEDNPNKGPGHHSGNNEGGNAPDQNNGVGQNNGVPAPGRGGDHSHRGPGHHGGPGTGVGHPTRP
;
A
#
# COMPACT_ATOMS: atom_id res chain seq x y z
N TYR A 1 -10.10 3.25 -35.45
CA TYR A 1 -9.46 3.71 -34.20
C TYR A 1 -9.79 2.75 -33.06
N THR A 2 -8.79 2.05 -32.52
CA THR A 2 -8.96 0.86 -31.64
C THR A 2 -8.64 1.10 -30.16
N ASN A 3 -8.15 2.27 -29.78
CA ASN A 3 -7.62 2.54 -28.43
C ASN A 3 -8.48 3.47 -27.56
N GLY A 4 -9.70 3.82 -27.99
CA GLY A 4 -10.55 4.78 -27.28
C GLY A 4 -10.86 4.42 -25.81
N GLY A 5 -10.74 5.43 -24.94
CA GLY A 5 -10.87 5.30 -23.49
C GLY A 5 -9.60 4.85 -22.75
N SER A 6 -8.54 4.46 -23.45
CA SER A 6 -7.23 4.10 -22.85
C SER A 6 -6.40 5.36 -22.57
N ALA A 7 -5.31 5.24 -21.81
CA ALA A 7 -4.33 6.34 -21.66
C ALA A 7 -3.96 6.95 -23.03
N ASN A 8 -3.79 8.28 -23.08
CA ASN A 8 -3.53 9.08 -24.28
C ASN A 8 -4.62 9.05 -25.38
N ALA A 9 -5.76 8.36 -25.18
CA ALA A 9 -6.79 8.25 -26.19
C ALA A 9 -7.33 9.63 -26.64
N VAL A 10 -7.35 9.90 -27.95
CA VAL A 10 -7.96 11.12 -28.52
C VAL A 10 -9.48 11.18 -28.26
N TYR A 11 -10.13 10.01 -28.24
CA TYR A 11 -11.57 9.86 -28.00
C TYR A 11 -11.88 8.79 -26.94
N THR A 12 -12.88 9.07 -26.10
CA THR A 12 -13.47 8.18 -25.07
C THR A 12 -13.88 6.81 -25.59
N HIS A 13 -14.19 6.65 -26.88
CA HIS A 13 -14.69 5.40 -27.43
C HIS A 13 -13.93 5.04 -28.69
N LYS A 14 -13.75 3.73 -28.90
CA LYS A 14 -13.24 3.19 -30.16
C LYS A 14 -14.24 3.49 -31.27
N PHE A 15 -13.77 3.53 -32.51
CA PHE A 15 -14.66 3.64 -33.66
C PHE A 15 -14.08 2.98 -34.91
N VAL A 16 -14.99 2.60 -35.79
CA VAL A 16 -14.72 2.25 -37.18
C VAL A 16 -15.47 3.23 -38.06
N GLU A 17 -14.78 3.80 -39.03
CA GLU A 17 -15.36 4.65 -40.06
C GLU A 17 -15.41 3.86 -41.36
N LEU A 18 -16.56 3.87 -42.03
CA LEU A 18 -16.75 3.26 -43.34
C LEU A 18 -16.84 4.38 -44.38
N TYR A 19 -16.04 4.29 -45.43
CA TYR A 19 -16.08 5.21 -46.57
C TYR A 19 -16.74 4.54 -47.77
N ASN A 20 -17.54 5.28 -48.53
CA ASN A 20 -18.11 4.83 -49.80
C ASN A 20 -17.34 5.45 -50.99
N PRO A 21 -16.41 4.71 -51.64
CA PRO A 21 -15.61 5.21 -52.76
C PRO A 21 -16.35 5.21 -54.11
N THR A 22 -17.69 5.14 -54.12
CA THR A 22 -18.49 5.08 -55.34
C THR A 22 -19.28 6.37 -55.60
N ASP A 23 -19.50 6.67 -56.88
CA ASP A 23 -20.34 7.79 -57.37
C ASP A 23 -21.85 7.62 -57.08
N SER A 24 -22.26 6.72 -56.18
CA SER A 24 -23.65 6.48 -55.84
C SER A 24 -23.82 6.11 -54.36
N PRO A 25 -24.94 6.46 -53.71
CA PRO A 25 -25.16 6.08 -52.32
C PRO A 25 -25.24 4.55 -52.14
N VAL A 26 -24.56 4.02 -51.12
CA VAL A 26 -24.56 2.59 -50.76
C VAL A 26 -25.45 2.39 -49.55
N SER A 27 -26.50 1.57 -49.70
CA SER A 27 -27.36 1.18 -48.57
C SER A 27 -26.71 0.04 -47.79
N LEU A 28 -26.73 0.16 -46.46
CA LEU A 28 -26.18 -0.83 -45.53
C LEU A 28 -27.25 -1.81 -45.03
N GLU A 29 -28.43 -1.85 -45.66
CA GLU A 29 -29.57 -2.59 -45.13
C GLU A 29 -29.35 -4.09 -45.26
N GLY A 30 -29.22 -4.76 -44.10
CA GLY A 30 -28.88 -6.17 -44.02
C GLY A 30 -27.38 -6.47 -43.95
N TRP A 31 -26.52 -5.44 -43.94
CA TRP A 31 -25.07 -5.59 -43.78
C TRP A 31 -24.67 -5.69 -42.29
N SER A 32 -23.44 -6.10 -42.03
CA SER A 32 -22.84 -6.00 -40.70
C SER A 32 -21.35 -5.69 -40.72
N LEU A 33 -20.88 -5.03 -39.66
CA LEU A 33 -19.47 -4.96 -39.30
C LEU A 33 -19.19 -6.01 -38.22
N GLN A 34 -18.24 -6.89 -38.45
CA GLN A 34 -17.93 -8.03 -37.58
C GLN A 34 -16.49 -7.96 -37.05
N TYR A 35 -16.26 -8.53 -35.87
CA TYR A 35 -14.94 -8.56 -35.22
C TYR A 35 -14.55 -9.98 -34.79
N ARG A 36 -13.29 -10.34 -35.09
CA ARG A 36 -12.61 -11.56 -34.65
C ARG A 36 -11.28 -11.21 -33.98
N SER A 37 -10.94 -11.90 -32.88
CA SER A 37 -9.65 -11.75 -32.21
C SER A 37 -8.51 -12.29 -33.07
N SER A 38 -7.29 -11.78 -32.88
CA SER A 38 -6.13 -12.06 -33.74
C SER A 38 -5.76 -13.54 -33.86
N GLY A 39 -5.96 -14.35 -32.81
CA GLY A 39 -5.75 -15.81 -32.86
C GLY A 39 -6.98 -16.64 -33.25
N GLY A 40 -8.14 -16.02 -33.48
CA GLY A 40 -9.42 -16.73 -33.64
C GLY A 40 -9.56 -17.49 -34.96
N SER A 41 -10.03 -18.74 -34.92
CA SER A 41 -10.41 -19.54 -36.09
C SER A 41 -11.91 -19.82 -36.21
N SER A 42 -12.69 -19.40 -35.21
CA SER A 42 -14.15 -19.51 -35.18
C SER A 42 -14.83 -18.37 -35.96
N ALA A 43 -16.17 -18.40 -36.02
CA ALA A 43 -16.95 -17.28 -36.50
C ALA A 43 -16.68 -16.00 -35.67
N PRO A 44 -16.76 -14.80 -36.27
CA PRO A 44 -16.66 -13.53 -35.54
C PRO A 44 -17.64 -13.45 -34.36
N THR A 45 -17.15 -12.99 -33.20
CA THR A 45 -17.92 -12.95 -31.95
C THR A 45 -18.59 -11.60 -31.69
N GLY A 46 -18.06 -10.53 -32.27
CA GLY A 46 -18.75 -9.24 -32.33
C GLY A 46 -19.44 -9.09 -33.68
N VAL A 47 -20.75 -8.83 -33.70
CA VAL A 47 -21.52 -8.55 -34.92
C VAL A 47 -22.35 -7.28 -34.70
N VAL A 48 -22.09 -6.26 -35.50
CA VAL A 48 -22.79 -4.98 -35.50
C VAL A 48 -23.67 -4.95 -36.74
N GLN A 49 -24.99 -5.07 -36.58
CA GLN A 49 -25.91 -4.90 -37.70
C GLN A 49 -25.92 -3.43 -38.11
N LEU A 50 -25.71 -3.18 -39.41
CA LEU A 50 -25.69 -1.83 -39.98
C LEU A 50 -27.06 -1.50 -40.59
N SER A 51 -27.33 -0.20 -40.73
CA SER A 51 -28.55 0.29 -41.39
C SER A 51 -28.36 1.72 -41.89
N GLY A 52 -29.21 2.15 -42.82
CA GLY A 52 -29.14 3.45 -43.46
C GLY A 52 -28.41 3.43 -44.79
N THR A 53 -27.72 4.52 -45.11
CA THR A 53 -27.07 4.71 -46.42
C THR A 53 -25.86 5.62 -46.27
N ILE A 54 -24.72 5.18 -46.79
CA ILE A 54 -23.54 6.04 -46.95
C ILE A 54 -23.73 6.84 -48.25
N PRO A 55 -23.66 8.19 -48.24
CA PRO A 55 -23.70 9.00 -49.45
C PRO A 55 -22.58 8.63 -50.43
N ALA A 56 -22.71 9.00 -51.70
CA ALA A 56 -21.61 8.90 -52.68
C ALA A 56 -20.41 9.72 -52.18
N GLN A 57 -19.19 9.15 -52.18
CA GLN A 57 -17.99 9.75 -51.59
C GLN A 57 -18.14 10.18 -50.12
N GLY A 58 -19.07 9.57 -49.38
CA GLY A 58 -19.39 9.89 -47.99
C GLY A 58 -18.88 8.88 -46.96
N TYR A 59 -19.09 9.19 -45.68
CA TYR A 59 -18.64 8.41 -44.52
C TYR A 59 -19.80 7.92 -43.66
N TYR A 60 -19.52 6.92 -42.80
CA TYR A 60 -20.44 6.37 -41.81
C TYR A 60 -19.68 5.92 -40.56
N LEU A 61 -20.05 6.44 -39.40
CA LEU A 61 -19.31 6.29 -38.14
C LEU A 61 -19.96 5.27 -37.21
N VAL A 62 -19.23 4.19 -36.90
CA VAL A 62 -19.63 3.15 -35.94
C VAL A 62 -18.85 3.34 -34.64
N ARG A 63 -19.53 3.76 -33.55
CA ARG A 63 -18.94 3.80 -32.20
C ARG A 63 -18.86 2.40 -31.59
N GLY A 64 -17.68 2.00 -31.12
CA GLY A 64 -17.42 0.77 -30.38
C GLY A 64 -17.38 0.95 -28.86
N ASN A 65 -16.83 -0.04 -28.15
CA ASN A 65 -16.63 0.05 -26.70
C ASN A 65 -15.59 1.12 -26.30
N SER A 66 -15.58 1.45 -25.01
CA SER A 66 -14.49 2.18 -24.36
C SER A 66 -13.64 1.23 -23.51
N ASN A 67 -12.34 1.51 -23.38
CA ASN A 67 -11.44 0.92 -22.39
C ASN A 67 -11.40 1.69 -21.04
N GLY A 68 -12.00 2.88 -20.93
CA GLY A 68 -11.93 3.75 -19.76
C GLY A 68 -12.62 5.11 -19.97
N SER A 69 -12.12 6.18 -19.35
CA SER A 69 -12.71 7.54 -19.43
C SER A 69 -11.92 8.51 -20.32
N ALA A 70 -10.68 8.18 -20.70
CA ALA A 70 -9.77 9.12 -21.35
C ALA A 70 -10.15 9.50 -22.80
N GLY A 71 -9.91 10.77 -23.15
CA GLY A 71 -10.22 11.37 -24.45
C GLY A 71 -11.55 12.10 -24.50
N GLN A 72 -11.87 12.71 -25.66
CA GLN A 72 -13.10 13.49 -25.83
C GLN A 72 -14.30 12.64 -26.31
N ALA A 73 -15.52 13.20 -26.27
CA ALA A 73 -16.68 12.54 -26.86
C ALA A 73 -16.58 12.47 -28.39
N LEU A 74 -17.01 11.36 -29.00
CA LEU A 74 -17.13 11.29 -30.46
C LEU A 74 -18.24 12.22 -30.98
N PRO A 75 -18.12 12.73 -32.22
CA PRO A 75 -19.27 13.25 -32.97
C PRO A 75 -20.41 12.22 -32.99
N THR A 76 -21.65 12.69 -33.16
CA THR A 76 -22.84 11.82 -33.21
C THR A 76 -22.64 10.68 -34.23
N PRO A 77 -22.55 9.42 -33.79
CA PRO A 77 -22.25 8.30 -34.68
C PRO A 77 -23.52 7.80 -35.35
N ASP A 78 -23.38 7.23 -36.54
CA ASP A 78 -24.48 6.64 -37.30
C ASP A 78 -24.93 5.29 -36.70
N ALA A 79 -23.99 4.55 -36.09
CA ALA A 79 -24.26 3.33 -35.34
C ALA A 79 -23.46 3.27 -34.03
N THR A 80 -23.92 2.47 -33.06
CA THR A 80 -23.26 2.25 -31.78
C THR A 80 -23.28 0.77 -31.43
N THR A 81 -22.17 0.25 -30.90
CA THR A 81 -22.03 -1.12 -30.41
C THR A 81 -21.24 -1.19 -29.10
N GLY A 82 -21.50 -2.24 -28.32
CA GLY A 82 -20.67 -2.63 -27.17
C GLY A 82 -19.55 -3.61 -27.51
N VAL A 83 -19.35 -3.95 -28.79
CA VAL A 83 -18.30 -4.91 -29.20
C VAL A 83 -16.91 -4.41 -28.82
N ALA A 84 -16.15 -5.28 -28.15
CA ALA A 84 -14.79 -5.00 -27.69
C ALA A 84 -13.76 -5.34 -28.77
N PHE A 85 -13.31 -4.33 -29.52
CA PHE A 85 -12.18 -4.46 -30.44
C PHE A 85 -10.86 -4.43 -29.64
N SER A 86 -9.90 -5.29 -29.98
CA SER A 86 -8.54 -5.23 -29.41
C SER A 86 -7.83 -3.95 -29.86
N GLY A 87 -7.03 -3.34 -28.98
CA GLY A 87 -6.25 -2.14 -29.32
C GLY A 87 -5.17 -2.41 -30.36
N THR A 88 -4.46 -3.52 -30.20
CA THR A 88 -3.18 -3.80 -30.86
C THR A 88 -3.23 -4.88 -31.94
N SER A 89 -4.22 -5.80 -31.91
CA SER A 89 -4.31 -6.87 -32.94
C SER A 89 -5.71 -7.50 -33.08
N GLY A 90 -6.18 -7.70 -34.31
CA GLY A 90 -7.47 -8.34 -34.57
C GLY A 90 -7.89 -8.31 -36.05
N THR A 91 -9.11 -8.76 -36.32
CA THR A 91 -9.74 -8.70 -37.65
C THR A 91 -11.07 -7.96 -37.56
N LEU A 92 -11.27 -6.94 -38.40
CA LEU A 92 -12.57 -6.33 -38.70
C LEU A 92 -13.03 -6.78 -40.08
N VAL A 93 -14.31 -7.10 -40.25
CA VAL A 93 -14.88 -7.60 -41.51
C VAL A 93 -16.18 -6.86 -41.80
N LEU A 94 -16.27 -6.20 -42.96
CA LEU A 94 -17.52 -5.68 -43.49
C LEU A 94 -18.19 -6.78 -44.33
N SER A 95 -19.44 -7.11 -44.02
CA SER A 95 -20.20 -8.18 -44.67
C SER A 95 -21.54 -7.66 -45.17
N ASP A 96 -21.99 -8.15 -46.33
CA ASP A 96 -23.33 -7.89 -46.87
C ASP A 96 -24.44 -8.72 -46.17
N GLN A 97 -24.07 -9.49 -45.13
CA GLN A 97 -24.95 -10.32 -44.33
C GLN A 97 -25.07 -9.78 -42.90
N SER A 98 -26.26 -9.88 -42.32
CA SER A 98 -26.57 -9.39 -40.96
C SER A 98 -26.30 -10.42 -39.84
N ALA A 99 -25.82 -11.61 -40.22
CA ALA A 99 -25.51 -12.72 -39.33
C ALA A 99 -24.00 -13.02 -39.33
N ALA A 100 -23.51 -13.62 -38.23
CA ALA A 100 -22.09 -13.96 -38.07
C ALA A 100 -21.58 -14.86 -39.20
N LEU A 101 -20.40 -14.52 -39.76
CA LEU A 101 -19.76 -15.30 -40.81
C LEU A 101 -19.28 -16.66 -40.29
N THR A 102 -20.05 -17.70 -40.58
CA THR A 102 -19.66 -19.09 -40.25
C THR A 102 -18.66 -19.63 -41.27
N GLY A 103 -17.59 -20.25 -40.79
CA GLY A 103 -16.56 -20.86 -41.63
C GLY A 103 -15.63 -19.88 -42.37
N LEU A 104 -15.50 -18.64 -41.90
CA LEU A 104 -14.50 -17.69 -42.41
C LEU A 104 -13.09 -18.24 -42.17
N SER A 105 -12.32 -18.47 -43.24
CA SER A 105 -10.97 -19.04 -43.18
C SER A 105 -9.97 -18.17 -42.40
N THR A 106 -8.88 -18.78 -41.96
CA THR A 106 -7.67 -18.09 -41.49
C THR A 106 -6.63 -18.03 -42.61
N GLY A 107 -5.68 -17.11 -42.49
CA GLY A 107 -4.76 -16.72 -43.56
C GLY A 107 -5.35 -15.63 -44.44
N SER A 108 -4.92 -15.63 -45.71
CA SER A 108 -5.34 -14.66 -46.72
C SER A 108 -6.81 -14.85 -47.11
N VAL A 109 -7.59 -13.78 -47.03
CA VAL A 109 -8.99 -13.68 -47.46
C VAL A 109 -9.15 -12.37 -48.23
N LEU A 110 -9.11 -12.45 -49.57
CA LEU A 110 -9.25 -11.27 -50.43
C LEU A 110 -10.73 -11.00 -50.76
N SER A 111 -11.08 -9.73 -51.01
CA SER A 111 -12.41 -9.35 -51.46
C SER A 111 -12.78 -10.09 -52.76
N GLY A 112 -13.99 -10.64 -52.82
CA GLY A 112 -14.45 -11.49 -53.93
C GLY A 112 -13.89 -12.92 -53.99
N GLN A 113 -13.14 -13.38 -52.97
CA GLN A 113 -12.86 -14.83 -52.78
C GLN A 113 -13.93 -15.51 -51.91
N ASP A 114 -14.52 -14.77 -50.98
CA ASP A 114 -15.72 -15.16 -50.23
C ASP A 114 -16.79 -14.11 -50.52
N ASP A 115 -17.84 -14.48 -51.26
CA ASP A 115 -18.92 -13.56 -51.72
C ASP A 115 -19.67 -12.87 -50.56
N ARG A 116 -19.41 -13.24 -49.30
CA ARG A 116 -20.02 -12.67 -48.09
C ARG A 116 -19.17 -11.58 -47.42
N VAL A 117 -17.93 -11.39 -47.88
CA VAL A 117 -16.98 -10.38 -47.38
C VAL A 117 -16.91 -9.26 -48.41
N VAL A 118 -17.25 -8.04 -47.97
CA VAL A 118 -17.17 -6.82 -48.78
C VAL A 118 -15.77 -6.20 -48.67
N ASP A 119 -15.29 -6.05 -47.43
CA ASP A 119 -13.97 -5.52 -47.08
C ASP A 119 -13.50 -6.20 -45.77
N LEU A 120 -12.20 -6.34 -45.57
CA LEU A 120 -11.58 -6.98 -44.39
C LEU A 120 -10.30 -6.26 -44.00
N LEU A 121 -10.18 -5.89 -42.73
CA LEU A 121 -8.96 -5.34 -42.12
C LEU A 121 -8.41 -6.31 -41.06
N GLY A 122 -7.33 -7.02 -41.40
CA GLY A 122 -6.47 -7.72 -40.44
C GLY A 122 -5.33 -6.81 -39.99
N TYR A 123 -5.15 -6.62 -38.68
CA TYR A 123 -4.15 -5.71 -38.12
C TYR A 123 -3.34 -6.32 -36.97
N GLY A 124 -2.10 -5.85 -36.82
CA GLY A 124 -1.16 -6.38 -35.83
C GLY A 124 -0.87 -7.86 -36.09
N SER A 125 -0.89 -8.69 -35.05
CA SER A 125 -0.66 -10.14 -35.16
C SER A 125 -1.87 -10.97 -35.64
N SER A 126 -2.77 -10.38 -36.44
CA SER A 126 -3.98 -11.08 -36.93
C SER A 126 -3.63 -12.31 -37.77
N ASN A 127 -4.23 -13.45 -37.45
CA ASN A 127 -4.13 -14.68 -38.24
C ASN A 127 -5.00 -14.66 -39.51
N THR A 128 -5.75 -13.58 -39.72
CA THR A 128 -6.67 -13.36 -40.85
C THR A 128 -6.50 -11.94 -41.35
N PHE A 129 -6.25 -11.81 -42.64
CA PHE A 129 -5.87 -10.58 -43.32
C PHE A 129 -6.13 -10.76 -44.81
N GLU A 130 -5.92 -9.72 -45.61
CA GLU A 130 -5.98 -9.84 -47.07
C GLU A 130 -4.68 -10.44 -47.62
N THR A 131 -3.76 -9.64 -48.16
CA THR A 131 -2.42 -10.12 -48.58
C THR A 131 -1.42 -10.13 -47.42
N ALA A 132 -1.38 -9.07 -46.61
CA ALA A 132 -0.65 -8.99 -45.35
C ALA A 132 -1.41 -8.14 -44.32
N VAL A 133 -0.97 -8.15 -43.06
CA VAL A 133 -1.58 -7.39 -41.95
C VAL A 133 -1.21 -5.90 -41.99
N ALA A 134 -2.17 -5.04 -41.65
CA ALA A 134 -1.93 -3.63 -41.40
C ALA A 134 -1.04 -3.41 -40.16
N GLN A 135 -0.21 -2.36 -40.20
CA GLN A 135 0.44 -1.85 -39.00
C GLN A 135 -0.62 -1.32 -38.02
N SER A 136 -0.52 -1.74 -36.77
CA SER A 136 -1.44 -1.37 -35.69
C SER A 136 -0.74 -0.57 -34.59
N PRO A 137 -1.51 0.09 -33.69
CA PRO A 137 -0.95 0.69 -32.49
C PRO A 137 -0.19 -0.36 -31.66
N SER A 138 0.98 0.03 -31.16
CA SER A 138 1.90 -0.91 -30.48
C SER A 138 1.44 -1.31 -29.06
N ALA A 139 0.67 -0.44 -28.41
CA ALA A 139 0.05 -0.64 -27.11
C ALA A 139 -1.38 -0.06 -27.11
N ASN A 140 -2.15 -0.30 -26.04
CA ASN A 140 -3.44 0.39 -25.85
C ASN A 140 -3.27 1.90 -25.63
N SER A 141 -2.09 2.36 -25.17
CA SER A 141 -1.74 3.76 -24.91
C SER A 141 -1.21 4.53 -26.12
N ASP A 142 -1.11 3.88 -27.29
CA ASP A 142 -0.67 4.51 -28.54
C ASP A 142 -1.89 5.21 -29.19
N PRO A 143 -1.93 6.55 -29.29
CA PRO A 143 -3.14 7.29 -29.66
C PRO A 143 -3.53 7.18 -31.15
N ARG A 144 -2.70 6.53 -31.97
CA ARG A 144 -2.82 6.59 -33.43
C ARG A 144 -3.99 5.77 -33.97
N SER A 145 -4.63 6.27 -35.03
CA SER A 145 -5.63 5.50 -35.80
C SER A 145 -5.00 4.82 -37.00
N MET A 146 -5.47 3.63 -37.34
CA MET A 146 -5.22 3.00 -38.64
C MET A 146 -6.15 3.64 -39.68
N ASN A 147 -5.59 4.33 -40.66
CA ASN A 147 -6.33 5.06 -41.70
C ASN A 147 -6.06 4.42 -43.06
N ARG A 148 -7.13 4.18 -43.86
CA ARG A 148 -7.02 3.67 -45.23
C ARG A 148 -6.47 4.79 -46.16
N ALA A 149 -5.73 4.41 -47.20
CA ALA A 149 -5.18 5.31 -48.20
C ALA A 149 -6.26 6.20 -48.86
N ALA A 150 -5.86 7.43 -49.19
CA ALA A 150 -6.76 8.49 -49.66
C ALA A 150 -7.62 8.07 -50.86
N GLY A 151 -8.91 8.45 -50.82
CA GLY A 151 -9.89 8.04 -51.83
C GLY A 151 -10.47 6.63 -51.64
N GLY A 152 -10.17 5.97 -50.50
CA GLY A 152 -10.69 4.64 -50.21
C GLY A 152 -10.06 3.54 -51.05
N VAL A 153 -8.76 3.68 -51.35
CA VAL A 153 -8.02 2.70 -52.15
C VAL A 153 -7.97 1.36 -51.41
N ASP A 154 -8.32 0.31 -52.16
CA ASP A 154 -8.28 -1.08 -51.75
C ASP A 154 -7.52 -1.86 -52.82
N THR A 155 -6.34 -2.37 -52.45
CA THR A 155 -5.49 -3.22 -53.27
C THR A 155 -5.55 -4.69 -52.85
N ASN A 156 -6.41 -5.01 -51.86
CA ASN A 156 -6.48 -6.28 -51.16
C ASN A 156 -5.16 -6.61 -50.42
N ASP A 157 -4.51 -5.58 -49.87
CA ASP A 157 -3.34 -5.71 -49.01
C ASP A 157 -3.42 -4.70 -47.87
N ASN A 158 -3.89 -5.14 -46.70
CA ASN A 158 -4.02 -4.27 -45.53
C ASN A 158 -2.72 -3.57 -45.13
N SER A 159 -1.54 -4.14 -45.46
CA SER A 159 -0.24 -3.53 -45.17
C SER A 159 0.13 -2.37 -46.11
N ALA A 160 -0.42 -2.37 -47.33
CA ALA A 160 -0.24 -1.30 -48.31
C ALA A 160 -1.37 -0.25 -48.23
N ASP A 161 -2.57 -0.70 -47.87
CA ASP A 161 -3.77 0.13 -47.86
C ASP A 161 -3.96 0.92 -46.56
N PHE A 162 -3.37 0.51 -45.42
CA PHE A 162 -3.52 1.20 -44.13
C PHE A 162 -2.18 1.67 -43.54
N SER A 163 -2.20 2.87 -42.95
CA SER A 163 -1.08 3.46 -42.21
C SER A 163 -1.54 4.04 -40.87
N LEU A 164 -0.62 4.16 -39.91
CA LEU A 164 -0.90 4.83 -38.64
C LEU A 164 -0.87 6.36 -38.79
N SER A 165 -1.85 7.03 -38.18
CA SER A 165 -1.99 8.49 -38.14
C SER A 165 -2.15 8.96 -36.69
N GLY A 166 -1.39 9.99 -36.29
CA GLY A 166 -1.63 10.72 -35.04
C GLY A 166 -2.88 11.62 -35.11
N THR A 167 -3.29 12.01 -36.32
CA THR A 167 -4.49 12.79 -36.57
C THR A 167 -5.70 11.85 -36.68
N VAL A 168 -6.59 11.90 -35.69
CA VAL A 168 -7.78 11.04 -35.58
C VAL A 168 -9.03 11.89 -35.84
N THR A 169 -9.68 11.71 -37.00
CA THR A 169 -10.77 12.59 -37.48
C THR A 169 -12.04 11.80 -37.83
N PRO A 170 -12.86 11.40 -36.84
CA PRO A 170 -14.09 10.64 -37.07
C PRO A 170 -15.17 11.47 -37.78
N THR A 171 -15.68 10.94 -38.90
CA THR A 171 -16.67 11.59 -39.76
C THR A 171 -17.93 10.72 -39.87
N SER A 172 -19.09 11.25 -39.47
CA SER A 172 -20.40 10.58 -39.63
C SER A 172 -21.14 11.03 -40.88
N SER A 173 -22.18 10.28 -41.29
CA SER A 173 -22.95 10.56 -42.51
C SER A 173 -23.71 11.90 -42.48
N SER A 174 -23.88 12.49 -41.28
CA SER A 174 -24.46 13.81 -41.07
C SER A 174 -23.48 14.99 -41.19
N SER A 175 -22.20 14.73 -41.46
CA SER A 175 -21.18 15.76 -41.66
C SER A 175 -21.38 16.41 -43.04
N GLU A 176 -21.54 17.74 -43.09
CA GLU A 176 -21.66 18.45 -44.38
C GLU A 176 -20.40 18.21 -45.24
N PRO A 177 -20.54 17.84 -46.52
CA PRO A 177 -19.40 17.60 -47.39
C PRO A 177 -18.67 18.92 -47.67
N GLY A 178 -17.50 19.08 -47.04
CA GLY A 178 -16.59 20.18 -47.33
C GLY A 178 -16.19 20.17 -48.81
N ASP A 179 -16.28 21.34 -49.44
CA ASP A 179 -15.83 21.58 -50.81
C ASP A 179 -14.37 21.14 -50.96
N PRO A 180 -14.02 20.27 -51.94
CA PRO A 180 -12.63 19.92 -52.22
C PRO A 180 -11.95 21.12 -52.90
N GLY A 181 -11.63 22.14 -52.11
CA GLY A 181 -10.73 23.21 -52.51
C GLY A 181 -9.44 22.59 -53.02
N ASP A 182 -8.94 23.11 -54.15
CA ASP A 182 -7.67 22.67 -54.75
C ASP A 182 -6.60 22.51 -53.66
N PRO A 183 -5.79 21.44 -53.68
CA PRO A 183 -4.65 21.34 -52.80
C PRO A 183 -3.68 22.47 -53.15
N VAL A 184 -3.81 23.59 -52.43
CA VAL A 184 -2.71 24.50 -52.22
C VAL A 184 -1.73 23.70 -51.40
N ASP A 185 -0.81 23.04 -52.10
CA ASP A 185 0.35 22.34 -51.56
C ASP A 185 0.92 23.19 -50.40
N PRO A 186 0.72 22.78 -49.13
CA PRO A 186 1.53 23.35 -48.07
C PRO A 186 2.91 22.77 -48.35
N ALA A 187 3.72 23.55 -49.09
CA ALA A 187 5.16 23.36 -49.11
C ALA A 187 5.56 23.11 -47.65
N PRO A 188 6.25 22.00 -47.35
CA PRO A 188 6.31 21.43 -46.00
C PRO A 188 6.65 22.56 -45.04
N GLU A 189 5.67 22.94 -44.21
CA GLU A 189 5.94 23.92 -43.17
C GLU A 189 6.84 23.19 -42.19
N ASP A 190 8.14 23.53 -42.27
CA ASP A 190 9.11 23.25 -41.23
C ASP A 190 8.41 23.52 -39.89
N PRO A 191 8.51 22.61 -38.89
CA PRO A 191 7.73 22.71 -37.66
C PRO A 191 7.85 24.11 -37.10
N VAL A 192 6.73 24.85 -37.11
CA VAL A 192 6.70 26.26 -36.73
C VAL A 192 6.98 26.35 -35.23
N THR A 193 8.25 26.50 -34.88
CA THR A 193 8.71 26.83 -33.54
C THR A 193 7.87 28.01 -33.05
N PRO A 194 7.09 27.87 -31.96
CA PRO A 194 6.32 28.97 -31.41
C PRO A 194 7.25 30.16 -31.11
N THR A 195 7.10 31.26 -31.86
CA THR A 195 7.95 32.45 -31.66
C THR A 195 7.59 33.27 -30.43
N GLU A 196 6.58 32.84 -29.66
CA GLU A 196 6.13 33.45 -28.42
C GLU A 196 6.38 32.48 -27.26
N VAL A 197 7.13 32.93 -26.25
CA VAL A 197 7.40 32.16 -25.03
C VAL A 197 6.11 32.11 -24.20
N THR A 198 5.62 30.91 -23.96
CA THR A 198 4.46 30.62 -23.12
C THR A 198 4.94 30.42 -21.67
N PRO A 199 4.47 31.23 -20.69
CA PRO A 199 4.81 31.06 -19.28
C PRO A 199 4.41 29.67 -18.75
N ILE A 200 5.16 29.12 -17.79
CA ILE A 200 4.87 27.80 -17.22
C ILE A 200 3.46 27.75 -16.60
N THR A 201 3.05 28.78 -15.86
CA THR A 201 1.67 28.95 -15.33
C THR A 201 0.55 28.92 -16.38
N ARG A 202 0.85 29.17 -17.67
CA ARG A 202 -0.11 29.02 -18.79
C ARG A 202 -0.15 27.61 -19.35
N ILE A 203 0.94 26.86 -19.19
CA ILE A 203 1.04 25.45 -19.57
C ILE A 203 0.39 24.60 -18.48
N GLN A 204 0.68 24.87 -17.22
CA GLN A 204 0.01 24.27 -16.06
C GLN A 204 -1.49 24.60 -16.05
N GLY A 205 -1.84 25.88 -15.87
CA GLY A 205 -3.23 26.26 -15.60
C GLY A 205 -3.62 26.02 -14.14
N THR A 206 -4.92 26.21 -13.83
CA THR A 206 -5.41 26.28 -12.43
C THR A 206 -6.18 25.03 -12.00
N GLY A 207 -5.67 23.84 -12.35
CA GLY A 207 -6.23 22.55 -11.99
C GLY A 207 -5.59 21.41 -12.78
N ALA A 208 -5.85 20.18 -12.34
CA ALA A 208 -5.21 18.89 -12.66
C ALA A 208 -5.14 18.41 -14.14
N ALA A 209 -5.07 19.32 -15.11
CA ALA A 209 -4.73 19.01 -16.51
C ALA A 209 -4.41 20.29 -17.29
N THR A 210 -3.35 20.25 -18.11
CA THR A 210 -2.94 21.36 -18.96
C THR A 210 -4.06 21.83 -19.90
N PRO A 211 -4.38 23.14 -19.94
CA PRO A 211 -5.26 23.72 -20.95
C PRO A 211 -4.66 23.69 -22.37
N LEU A 212 -3.39 23.28 -22.51
CA LEU A 212 -2.64 23.25 -23.77
C LEU A 212 -2.35 21.82 -24.28
N ALA A 213 -3.02 20.80 -23.75
CA ALA A 213 -2.84 19.40 -24.15
C ALA A 213 -2.77 19.18 -25.69
N GLY A 214 -1.69 18.55 -26.14
CA GLY A 214 -1.41 18.25 -27.54
C GLY A 214 -0.88 19.42 -28.37
N GLN A 215 -0.67 20.61 -27.78
CA GLN A 215 -0.08 21.77 -28.46
C GLN A 215 1.43 21.80 -28.26
N VAL A 216 2.16 22.20 -29.30
CA VAL A 216 3.59 22.51 -29.21
C VAL A 216 3.73 23.93 -28.63
N VAL A 217 4.48 24.04 -27.54
CA VAL A 217 4.74 25.29 -26.82
C VAL A 217 6.24 25.50 -26.67
N THR A 218 6.68 26.75 -26.64
CA THR A 218 8.04 27.14 -26.24
C THR A 218 7.96 27.82 -24.88
N THR A 219 8.74 27.38 -23.89
CA THR A 219 8.81 27.98 -22.55
C THR A 219 10.24 28.27 -22.13
N ARG A 220 10.42 28.95 -20.99
CA ARG A 220 11.72 29.22 -20.36
C ARG A 220 11.65 28.98 -18.85
N GLY A 221 12.70 28.43 -18.28
CA GLY A 221 12.82 28.20 -16.84
C GLY A 221 14.24 27.82 -16.43
N VAL A 222 14.49 27.86 -15.14
CA VAL A 222 15.72 27.35 -14.51
C VAL A 222 15.53 25.87 -14.21
N VAL A 223 16.52 25.03 -14.52
CA VAL A 223 16.51 23.60 -14.25
C VAL A 223 16.64 23.36 -12.74
N THR A 224 15.61 22.74 -12.13
CA THR A 224 15.53 22.54 -10.67
C THR A 224 15.77 21.10 -10.21
N ALA A 225 15.70 20.12 -11.11
CA ALA A 225 16.10 18.71 -10.86
C ALA A 225 16.36 17.98 -12.19
N VAL A 226 17.22 16.94 -12.19
CA VAL A 226 17.64 16.21 -13.42
C VAL A 226 17.73 14.69 -13.17
N TYR A 227 17.03 13.89 -13.98
CA TYR A 227 16.94 12.43 -13.88
C TYR A 227 17.36 11.76 -15.20
N SER A 228 18.67 11.72 -15.47
CA SER A 228 19.25 11.00 -16.61
C SER A 228 19.34 9.48 -16.39
N THR A 229 19.05 9.01 -15.17
CA THR A 229 18.94 7.59 -14.79
C THR A 229 17.67 7.39 -13.96
N GLY A 230 17.41 6.18 -13.44
CA GLY A 230 16.18 5.88 -12.69
C GLY A 230 14.91 5.70 -13.55
N GLY A 231 14.95 6.07 -14.84
CA GLY A 231 13.86 5.83 -15.79
C GLY A 231 12.78 6.93 -15.84
N TYR A 232 12.96 8.03 -15.11
CA TYR A 232 12.17 9.25 -15.30
C TYR A 232 12.57 10.02 -16.57
N ASP A 233 13.83 9.91 -16.99
CA ASP A 233 14.31 10.34 -18.31
C ASP A 233 13.99 11.81 -18.66
N GLY A 234 14.23 12.73 -17.71
CA GLY A 234 13.79 14.12 -17.83
C GLY A 234 14.32 15.04 -16.75
N TYR A 235 13.81 16.26 -16.69
CA TYR A 235 14.23 17.31 -15.76
C TYR A 235 13.07 18.27 -15.45
N TYR A 236 13.10 18.93 -14.29
CA TYR A 236 12.12 19.99 -13.98
C TYR A 236 12.65 21.36 -14.38
N LEU A 237 11.73 22.21 -14.83
CA LEU A 237 11.95 23.64 -15.00
C LEU A 237 11.03 24.40 -14.05
N GLN A 238 11.55 25.45 -13.42
CA GLN A 238 10.72 26.46 -12.73
C GLN A 238 10.96 27.85 -13.30
N ALA A 239 9.92 28.68 -13.33
CA ALA A 239 9.99 30.02 -13.88
C ALA A 239 11.04 30.90 -13.17
N ALA A 240 11.89 31.57 -13.94
CA ALA A 240 12.97 32.39 -13.39
C ALA A 240 12.44 33.54 -12.52
N GLY A 241 12.99 33.66 -11.31
CA GLY A 241 12.64 34.69 -10.34
C GLY A 241 11.41 34.38 -9.47
N THR A 242 10.87 33.15 -9.53
CA THR A 242 9.82 32.70 -8.59
C THR A 242 10.42 31.94 -7.41
N GLY A 243 9.61 31.75 -6.36
CA GLY A 243 10.03 31.26 -5.06
C GLY A 243 9.40 32.09 -3.94
N ASP A 244 10.10 32.26 -2.83
CA ASP A 244 9.62 33.00 -1.65
C ASP A 244 9.27 34.49 -1.91
N ASP A 245 9.81 35.13 -2.97
CA ASP A 245 9.69 36.60 -3.17
C ASP A 245 9.18 37.05 -4.58
N ALA A 246 8.45 36.21 -5.33
CA ALA A 246 7.53 36.58 -6.42
C ALA A 246 6.68 35.39 -6.92
N GLY A 247 5.46 35.54 -7.48
CA GLY A 247 4.65 36.74 -7.70
C GLY A 247 3.43 36.45 -8.61
N ASP A 248 2.24 36.91 -8.22
CA ASP A 248 1.00 37.01 -9.00
C ASP A 248 0.49 35.80 -9.86
N GLY A 249 1.04 34.60 -9.68
CA GLY A 249 0.51 33.33 -10.18
C GLY A 249 -0.92 33.06 -9.70
N ALA A 250 -1.85 32.88 -10.64
CA ALA A 250 -3.30 32.90 -10.36
C ALA A 250 -3.88 31.56 -9.85
N GLY A 251 -3.14 30.87 -8.97
CA GLY A 251 -3.45 29.51 -8.52
C GLY A 251 -3.07 28.46 -9.56
N ALA A 252 -1.87 28.58 -10.12
CA ALA A 252 -1.28 27.73 -11.15
C ALA A 252 0.23 27.62 -10.88
N SER A 253 0.81 26.44 -11.05
CA SER A 253 2.23 26.20 -10.75
C SER A 253 3.19 26.93 -11.71
N ASP A 254 4.32 27.37 -11.15
CA ASP A 254 5.49 27.90 -11.88
C ASP A 254 6.51 26.81 -12.26
N GLY A 255 6.30 25.57 -11.80
CA GLY A 255 7.10 24.39 -12.11
C GLY A 255 6.47 23.52 -13.21
N ILE A 256 7.30 22.78 -13.95
CA ILE A 256 6.85 21.78 -14.94
C ILE A 256 7.92 20.72 -15.20
N PHE A 257 7.50 19.46 -15.38
CA PHE A 257 8.39 18.39 -15.81
C PHE A 257 8.61 18.40 -17.32
N VAL A 258 9.85 18.12 -17.74
CA VAL A 258 10.26 17.95 -19.14
C VAL A 258 10.73 16.52 -19.36
N TYR A 259 9.90 15.71 -20.00
CA TYR A 259 10.23 14.35 -20.39
C TYR A 259 11.03 14.34 -21.70
N SER A 260 12.31 13.96 -21.64
CA SER A 260 13.18 13.86 -22.81
C SER A 260 14.47 13.06 -22.57
N ARG A 261 14.47 11.80 -23.03
CA ARG A 261 15.71 11.00 -23.18
C ARG A 261 16.75 11.64 -24.10
N ASP A 262 16.30 12.47 -25.05
CA ASP A 262 17.18 13.06 -26.06
C ASP A 262 17.96 14.26 -25.52
N THR A 263 17.45 14.97 -24.52
CA THR A 263 18.05 16.25 -24.05
C THR A 263 18.34 16.30 -22.54
N VAL A 264 18.07 15.24 -21.77
CA VAL A 264 18.34 15.24 -20.31
C VAL A 264 19.83 15.36 -19.98
N ASP A 265 20.72 14.86 -20.85
CA ASP A 265 22.18 15.00 -20.73
C ASP A 265 22.73 16.34 -21.26
N ASP A 266 21.90 17.18 -21.90
CA ASP A 266 22.29 18.49 -22.44
C ASP A 266 22.13 19.63 -21.42
N VAL A 267 21.57 19.36 -20.23
CA VAL A 267 21.26 20.35 -19.19
C VAL A 267 21.87 19.98 -17.84
N ALA A 268 22.18 20.99 -17.02
CA ALA A 268 22.61 20.84 -15.65
C ALA A 268 21.70 21.59 -14.67
N LEU A 269 21.73 21.17 -13.40
CA LEU A 269 21.03 21.85 -12.31
C LEU A 269 21.44 23.33 -12.24
N GLY A 270 20.46 24.23 -12.28
CA GLY A 270 20.66 25.68 -12.30
C GLY A 270 20.83 26.32 -13.68
N ASP A 271 20.87 25.54 -14.78
CA ASP A 271 20.88 26.13 -16.13
C ASP A 271 19.55 26.84 -16.42
N HIS A 272 19.62 28.03 -17.01
CA HIS A 272 18.45 28.70 -17.57
C HIS A 272 18.28 28.24 -19.03
N VAL A 273 17.15 27.60 -19.33
CA VAL A 273 16.92 27.01 -20.65
C VAL A 273 15.63 27.52 -21.29
N GLN A 274 15.63 27.51 -22.62
CA GLN A 274 14.43 27.61 -23.44
C GLN A 274 14.13 26.22 -24.01
N VAL A 275 12.90 25.74 -23.81
CA VAL A 275 12.46 24.40 -24.22
C VAL A 275 11.27 24.51 -25.15
N THR A 276 11.27 23.76 -26.25
CA THR A 276 10.12 23.59 -27.15
C THR A 276 9.67 22.15 -27.16
N GLY A 277 8.43 21.89 -26.74
CA GLY A 277 7.87 20.55 -26.58
C GLY A 277 6.35 20.51 -26.70
N THR A 278 5.78 19.32 -26.70
CA THR A 278 4.31 19.12 -26.68
C THR A 278 3.82 19.01 -25.24
N ALA A 279 2.86 19.84 -24.85
CA ALA A 279 2.24 19.76 -23.53
C ALA A 279 1.22 18.62 -23.42
N GLY A 280 1.15 17.96 -22.27
CA GLY A 280 0.16 16.93 -21.97
C GLY A 280 0.38 16.27 -20.60
N GLU A 281 -0.44 15.26 -20.32
CA GLU A 281 -0.43 14.53 -19.04
C GLU A 281 0.33 13.20 -19.13
N TYR A 282 1.03 12.82 -18.06
CA TYR A 282 1.53 11.46 -17.88
C TYR A 282 1.42 11.04 -16.41
N TYR A 283 0.68 9.96 -16.11
CA TYR A 283 0.27 9.62 -14.73
C TYR A 283 -0.38 10.78 -13.96
N ALA A 284 -1.08 11.67 -14.68
CA ALA A 284 -1.68 12.92 -14.21
C ALA A 284 -0.68 14.02 -13.78
N LEU A 285 0.63 13.83 -13.98
CA LEU A 285 1.62 14.90 -13.98
C LEU A 285 1.49 15.76 -15.24
N THR A 286 1.43 17.08 -15.10
CA THR A 286 1.56 17.99 -16.25
C THR A 286 3.01 18.04 -16.73
N GLN A 287 3.26 17.68 -17.99
CA GLN A 287 4.61 17.64 -18.55
C GLN A 287 4.73 18.14 -20.01
N LEU A 288 5.96 18.51 -20.39
CA LEU A 288 6.36 18.71 -21.78
C LEU A 288 7.10 17.48 -22.31
N THR A 289 6.68 16.94 -23.45
CA THR A 289 7.47 15.96 -24.22
C THR A 289 8.36 16.69 -25.22
N VAL A 290 9.68 16.49 -25.12
CA VAL A 290 10.70 17.18 -25.94
C VAL A 290 11.56 16.16 -26.69
N SER A 291 12.08 16.55 -27.86
CA SER A 291 12.95 15.74 -28.72
C SER A 291 14.30 16.41 -28.94
N ASP A 292 15.26 15.69 -29.52
CA ASP A 292 16.58 16.20 -29.94
C ASP A 292 16.51 17.61 -30.59
N GLY A 293 17.38 18.51 -30.14
CA GLY A 293 17.43 19.92 -30.54
C GLY A 293 16.29 20.79 -30.00
N GLY A 294 15.43 20.26 -29.12
CA GLY A 294 14.31 20.98 -28.50
C GLY A 294 14.68 21.84 -27.28
N VAL A 295 15.95 21.87 -26.86
CA VAL A 295 16.48 22.68 -25.76
C VAL A 295 17.55 23.66 -26.23
N GLU A 296 17.56 24.87 -25.66
CA GLU A 296 18.58 25.90 -25.84
C GLU A 296 18.97 26.45 -24.47
N VAL A 297 20.22 26.24 -24.03
CA VAL A 297 20.77 26.85 -22.80
C VAL A 297 21.05 28.34 -23.06
N LEU A 298 20.56 29.20 -22.18
CA LEU A 298 20.60 30.66 -22.32
C LEU A 298 21.73 31.27 -21.49
N ASP A 299 22.51 32.17 -22.10
CA ASP A 299 23.53 33.00 -21.44
C ASP A 299 22.87 34.22 -20.75
N GLU A 300 21.91 33.95 -19.86
CA GLU A 300 21.10 34.93 -19.11
C GLU A 300 21.08 34.56 -17.62
N ASP A 301 21.61 35.43 -16.73
CA ASP A 301 21.54 35.24 -15.27
C ASP A 301 20.08 35.09 -14.80
N ALA A 302 19.72 33.90 -14.31
CA ALA A 302 18.41 33.59 -13.75
C ALA A 302 18.55 32.65 -12.55
N THR A 303 17.67 32.81 -11.57
CA THR A 303 17.66 32.02 -10.33
C THR A 303 16.22 31.67 -9.95
N VAL A 304 16.06 30.62 -9.16
CA VAL A 304 14.83 30.24 -8.48
C VAL A 304 15.17 30.11 -7.00
N GLU A 305 14.26 30.54 -6.13
CA GLU A 305 14.36 30.28 -4.68
C GLU A 305 13.36 29.16 -4.34
N PRO A 306 13.70 28.18 -3.48
CA PRO A 306 12.72 27.20 -3.01
C PRO A 306 11.54 27.90 -2.34
N THR A 307 10.33 27.37 -2.46
CA THR A 307 9.16 27.89 -1.71
C THR A 307 9.05 27.19 -0.36
N GLU A 308 9.12 27.93 0.75
CA GLU A 308 8.81 27.39 2.09
C GLU A 308 7.32 26.99 2.19
N LEU A 309 7.03 25.72 2.48
CA LEU A 309 5.66 25.19 2.62
C LEU A 309 5.46 24.44 3.95
N GLU A 310 4.32 24.68 4.59
CA GLU A 310 3.86 24.00 5.81
C GLU A 310 2.72 23.03 5.42
N PHE A 311 2.86 21.75 5.77
CA PHE A 311 1.89 20.69 5.44
C PHE A 311 1.01 20.36 6.66
N PRO A 312 -0.20 19.78 6.47
CA PRO A 312 -0.80 19.32 5.21
C PRO A 312 -1.36 20.46 4.34
N LEU A 313 -1.18 20.32 3.02
CA LEU A 313 -1.78 21.19 2.01
C LEU A 313 -3.07 20.56 1.48
N THR A 314 -4.05 21.37 1.09
CA THR A 314 -5.21 20.86 0.33
C THR A 314 -4.80 20.48 -1.10
N GLU A 315 -5.59 19.63 -1.77
CA GLU A 315 -5.31 19.20 -3.15
C GLU A 315 -5.07 20.38 -4.10
N ALA A 316 -5.90 21.43 -4.01
CA ALA A 316 -5.75 22.63 -4.84
C ALA A 316 -4.50 23.46 -4.51
N GLU A 317 -3.92 23.30 -3.32
CA GLU A 317 -2.64 23.91 -2.94
C GLU A 317 -1.46 23.04 -3.40
N LYS A 318 -1.56 21.71 -3.36
CA LYS A 318 -0.55 20.80 -3.93
C LYS A 318 -0.45 21.01 -5.46
N GLU A 319 -1.58 21.00 -6.16
CA GLU A 319 -1.73 21.33 -7.59
C GLU A 319 -1.14 22.70 -7.97
N ALA A 320 -1.33 23.72 -7.12
CA ALA A 320 -0.78 25.05 -7.36
C ALA A 320 0.76 25.11 -7.26
N HIS A 321 1.42 24.05 -6.80
CA HIS A 321 2.87 23.93 -6.69
C HIS A 321 3.44 22.68 -7.40
N GLU A 322 2.66 22.01 -8.26
CA GLU A 322 3.08 20.80 -9.00
C GLU A 322 4.36 21.07 -9.82
N GLY A 323 5.42 20.30 -9.57
CA GLY A 323 6.72 20.43 -10.21
C GLY A 323 7.59 21.59 -9.72
N MET A 324 7.21 22.30 -8.64
CA MET A 324 8.03 23.37 -8.05
C MET A 324 9.08 22.83 -7.08
N LEU A 325 10.18 23.56 -6.98
CA LEU A 325 11.20 23.42 -5.95
C LEU A 325 10.68 23.99 -4.62
N ILE A 326 10.54 23.14 -3.62
CA ILE A 326 9.98 23.49 -2.32
C ILE A 326 10.95 23.17 -1.18
N ALA A 327 10.80 23.88 -0.08
CA ALA A 327 11.43 23.58 1.20
C ALA A 327 10.31 23.19 2.18
N PRO A 328 10.11 21.89 2.46
CA PRO A 328 9.19 21.45 3.50
C PRO A 328 9.61 22.03 4.86
N THR A 329 8.65 22.55 5.62
CA THR A 329 8.87 23.11 6.95
C THR A 329 8.07 22.34 8.01
N GLY A 330 8.39 22.58 9.29
CA GLY A 330 7.85 21.81 10.41
C GLY A 330 8.60 20.51 10.66
N ASP A 331 8.14 19.79 11.68
CA ASP A 331 8.62 18.44 12.00
C ASP A 331 7.94 17.43 11.07
N TRP A 332 8.63 16.33 10.73
CA TRP A 332 8.14 15.28 9.83
C TRP A 332 8.51 13.90 10.39
N THR A 333 7.67 12.90 10.15
CA THR A 333 7.83 11.53 10.67
C THR A 333 7.56 10.49 9.57
N ILE A 334 8.32 9.38 9.55
CA ILE A 334 8.06 8.22 8.69
C ILE A 334 6.82 7.48 9.19
N THR A 335 5.90 7.18 8.26
CA THR A 335 4.68 6.39 8.51
C THR A 335 4.62 5.07 7.72
N ASP A 336 5.46 4.91 6.69
CA ASP A 336 5.59 3.67 5.92
C ASP A 336 7.02 3.48 5.39
N ASN A 337 7.53 2.25 5.42
CA ASN A 337 8.79 1.84 4.80
C ASN A 337 8.68 0.51 4.01
N TYR A 338 7.45 0.03 3.76
CA TYR A 338 7.20 -1.24 3.07
C TYR A 338 7.66 -1.19 1.61
N ASP A 339 7.33 -0.11 0.90
CA ASP A 339 7.66 0.05 -0.52
C ASP A 339 9.13 0.41 -0.76
N VAL A 340 9.92 0.72 0.27
CA VAL A 340 11.39 0.88 0.13
C VAL A 340 12.01 -0.40 -0.44
N ASN A 341 11.50 -1.58 -0.06
CA ASN A 341 11.91 -2.90 -0.59
C ASN A 341 11.64 -3.05 -2.11
N SER A 342 10.69 -2.30 -2.67
CA SER A 342 10.20 -2.48 -4.04
C SER A 342 10.58 -1.33 -4.98
N TYR A 343 10.56 -0.10 -4.50
CA TYR A 343 10.64 1.14 -5.27
C TYR A 343 11.51 2.23 -4.62
N GLY A 344 12.16 1.96 -3.48
CA GLY A 344 13.01 2.96 -2.82
C GLY A 344 12.25 4.10 -2.14
N SER A 345 10.93 4.00 -2.01
CA SER A 345 10.06 5.06 -1.51
C SER A 345 9.59 4.85 -0.06
N LEU A 346 9.49 5.94 0.70
CA LEU A 346 8.99 5.99 2.09
C LEU A 346 7.68 6.77 2.16
N GLY A 347 6.75 6.36 3.03
CA GLY A 347 5.61 7.19 3.41
C GLY A 347 5.99 8.12 4.55
N ILE A 348 5.75 9.43 4.41
CA ILE A 348 6.03 10.44 5.45
C ILE A 348 4.82 11.33 5.70
N VAL A 349 4.76 11.91 6.91
CA VAL A 349 3.69 12.84 7.33
C VAL A 349 4.22 14.01 8.15
N PRO A 350 3.54 15.18 8.11
CA PRO A 350 3.86 16.31 8.97
C PRO A 350 3.48 16.03 10.43
N GLY A 351 4.40 16.33 11.35
CA GLY A 351 4.27 16.09 12.79
C GLY A 351 5.33 15.16 13.36
N ASP A 352 5.18 14.86 14.64
CA ASP A 352 6.07 14.06 15.51
C ASP A 352 5.53 12.64 15.78
N SER A 353 4.69 12.11 14.89
CA SER A 353 4.09 10.76 15.02
C SER A 353 3.66 10.20 13.66
N PRO A 354 3.70 8.86 13.46
CA PRO A 354 3.12 8.21 12.29
C PRO A 354 1.59 8.31 12.27
N LEU A 355 0.98 7.94 11.15
CA LEU A 355 -0.48 7.83 11.01
C LEU A 355 -1.01 6.69 11.88
N LEU A 356 -1.93 7.01 12.78
CA LEU A 356 -2.63 5.99 13.56
C LEU A 356 -3.70 5.31 12.72
N ASN A 357 -3.88 4.01 12.95
CA ASN A 357 -4.97 3.27 12.35
C ASN A 357 -6.33 3.88 12.78
N PRO A 358 -7.29 4.06 11.86
CA PRO A 358 -8.58 4.67 12.15
C PRO A 358 -9.32 4.07 13.36
N THR A 359 -9.30 2.74 13.51
CA THR A 359 -10.00 2.03 14.60
C THR A 359 -9.16 1.82 15.86
N THR A 360 -7.93 2.36 15.92
CA THR A 360 -7.19 2.55 17.18
C THR A 360 -7.74 3.75 17.96
N VAL A 361 -8.03 4.85 17.26
CA VAL A 361 -8.45 6.13 17.88
C VAL A 361 -9.94 6.44 17.80
N ALA A 362 -10.67 5.90 16.83
CA ALA A 362 -12.07 6.24 16.58
C ALA A 362 -12.99 5.00 16.47
N GLU A 363 -14.23 5.16 16.93
CA GLU A 363 -15.26 4.11 16.83
C GLU A 363 -15.55 3.75 15.36
N PRO A 364 -15.83 2.46 15.05
CA PRO A 364 -16.18 2.00 13.71
C PRO A 364 -17.27 2.82 13.00
N GLY A 365 -17.11 2.94 11.68
CA GLY A 365 -18.03 3.65 10.79
C GLY A 365 -17.62 5.10 10.54
N ALA A 366 -18.56 6.03 10.64
CA ALA A 366 -18.33 7.43 10.29
C ALA A 366 -17.19 8.13 11.06
N PRO A 367 -16.89 7.82 12.34
CA PRO A 367 -15.73 8.37 13.04
C PRO A 367 -14.40 7.85 12.46
N ALA A 368 -14.25 6.54 12.31
CA ALA A 368 -13.07 5.94 11.65
C ALA A 368 -12.87 6.48 10.21
N GLN A 369 -13.95 6.58 9.42
CA GLN A 369 -13.90 7.17 8.06
C GLN A 369 -13.41 8.63 8.04
N ALA A 370 -13.61 9.40 9.11
CA ALA A 370 -13.08 10.75 9.20
C ALA A 370 -11.57 10.77 9.47
N VAL A 371 -11.07 9.82 10.27
CA VAL A 371 -9.62 9.62 10.50
C VAL A 371 -8.93 9.13 9.22
N MET A 372 -9.56 8.23 8.47
CA MET A 372 -9.06 7.80 7.14
C MET A 372 -8.85 9.00 6.21
N ALA A 373 -9.85 9.89 6.09
CA ALA A 373 -9.74 11.07 5.25
C ALA A 373 -8.67 12.07 5.73
N GLU A 374 -8.48 12.20 7.06
CA GLU A 374 -7.41 13.02 7.64
C GLU A 374 -6.02 12.42 7.38
N ASN A 375 -5.90 11.08 7.40
CA ASN A 375 -4.68 10.37 7.06
C ASN A 375 -4.32 10.55 5.56
N ASP A 376 -5.31 10.39 4.66
CA ASP A 376 -5.17 10.59 3.21
C ASP A 376 -4.69 12.02 2.86
N GLU A 377 -5.15 13.05 3.60
CA GLU A 377 -4.74 14.44 3.38
C GLU A 377 -3.25 14.70 3.74
N LYS A 378 -2.75 14.01 4.78
CA LYS A 378 -1.40 14.17 5.36
C LYS A 378 -0.29 13.42 4.61
N LEU A 379 -0.60 12.26 4.04
CA LEU A 379 0.40 11.37 3.44
C LEU A 379 1.12 12.03 2.26
N ILE A 380 2.45 11.97 2.28
CA ILE A 380 3.35 12.31 1.17
C ILE A 380 4.35 11.16 1.01
N VAL A 381 4.69 10.82 -0.23
CA VAL A 381 5.76 9.85 -0.52
C VAL A 381 7.10 10.57 -0.61
N LEU A 382 8.12 10.15 0.15
CA LEU A 382 9.50 10.53 -0.09
C LEU A 382 10.12 9.50 -1.03
N ASP A 383 10.42 9.92 -2.26
CA ASP A 383 10.83 9.02 -3.36
C ASP A 383 12.37 9.01 -3.54
N ASP A 384 12.90 8.07 -4.34
CA ASP A 384 14.33 8.00 -4.68
C ASP A 384 14.69 8.73 -6.00
N GLY A 385 13.68 9.25 -6.71
CA GLY A 385 13.88 9.88 -8.02
C GLY A 385 13.92 8.88 -9.20
N ALA A 386 13.38 7.67 -9.03
CA ALA A 386 13.30 6.64 -10.06
C ALA A 386 11.93 5.93 -10.15
N GLY A 387 11.66 5.35 -11.32
CA GLY A 387 10.61 4.35 -11.51
C GLY A 387 11.15 2.92 -11.38
N THR A 388 12.25 2.72 -10.67
CA THR A 388 12.95 1.42 -10.57
C THR A 388 12.16 0.47 -9.68
N ASN A 389 11.74 -0.68 -10.22
CA ASN A 389 11.28 -1.77 -9.36
C ASN A 389 12.44 -2.73 -9.08
N PHE A 390 13.05 -2.63 -7.88
CA PHE A 390 14.17 -3.45 -7.44
C PHE A 390 13.83 -4.96 -7.50
N MET A 391 12.58 -5.32 -7.18
CA MET A 391 12.11 -6.72 -7.16
C MET A 391 11.87 -7.37 -8.54
N ARG A 392 11.79 -6.61 -9.64
CA ARG A 392 11.39 -7.12 -10.96
C ARG A 392 12.28 -6.68 -12.12
N SER A 393 13.37 -5.97 -11.84
CA SER A 393 14.27 -5.40 -12.85
C SER A 393 15.66 -6.05 -12.75
N PRO A 394 15.91 -7.20 -13.41
CA PRO A 394 17.20 -7.87 -13.34
C PRO A 394 18.35 -6.96 -13.79
N GLY A 395 19.23 -6.63 -12.86
CA GLY A 395 20.33 -5.67 -13.07
C GLY A 395 20.17 -4.32 -12.38
N ASN A 396 19.00 -4.02 -11.79
CA ASN A 396 18.78 -2.86 -10.91
C ASN A 396 18.49 -3.31 -9.46
N GLN A 397 19.01 -4.47 -9.07
CA GLN A 397 18.95 -4.99 -7.70
C GLN A 397 20.18 -4.50 -6.92
N ASP A 398 20.48 -3.21 -7.03
CA ASP A 398 21.56 -2.59 -6.25
C ASP A 398 21.08 -2.34 -4.81
N ALA A 399 21.84 -1.59 -3.99
CA ALA A 399 21.39 -1.28 -2.63
C ALA A 399 20.06 -0.50 -2.64
N LEU A 400 19.29 -0.63 -1.56
CA LEU A 400 18.04 0.10 -1.41
C LEU A 400 18.35 1.50 -0.88
N PRO A 401 17.81 2.57 -1.48
CA PRO A 401 17.98 3.91 -0.94
C PRO A 401 17.37 3.98 0.46
N TYR A 402 17.97 4.82 1.30
CA TYR A 402 17.56 5.09 2.69
C TYR A 402 17.73 3.95 3.71
N LEU A 403 18.05 2.72 3.31
CA LEU A 403 18.02 1.56 4.21
C LEU A 403 19.36 0.82 4.26
N ASP A 404 19.96 0.75 5.46
CA ASP A 404 21.11 -0.12 5.77
C ASP A 404 20.90 -0.90 7.09
N LEU A 405 21.89 -1.68 7.53
CA LEU A 405 21.79 -2.48 8.77
C LEU A 405 22.20 -1.74 10.06
N ASP A 406 23.06 -0.73 9.97
CA ASP A 406 23.62 0.00 11.11
C ASP A 406 22.69 1.17 11.54
N ASP A 407 22.05 1.84 10.57
CA ASP A 407 21.20 3.03 10.75
C ASP A 407 19.93 3.00 9.86
N PRO A 408 19.04 1.98 9.97
CA PRO A 408 17.87 1.85 9.10
C PRO A 408 16.78 2.88 9.37
N VAL A 409 16.10 3.29 8.29
CA VAL A 409 14.82 3.99 8.35
C VAL A 409 13.71 3.12 8.93
N ARG A 410 13.13 3.59 10.04
CA ARG A 410 12.03 2.96 10.77
C ARG A 410 10.76 3.79 10.64
N VAL A 411 9.60 3.15 10.77
CA VAL A 411 8.37 3.91 11.08
C VAL A 411 8.57 4.62 12.43
N GLY A 412 7.99 5.80 12.60
CA GLY A 412 8.24 6.65 13.78
C GLY A 412 9.54 7.46 13.75
N SER A 413 10.51 7.18 12.86
CA SER A 413 11.71 8.03 12.70
C SER A 413 11.35 9.45 12.27
N GLY A 414 11.90 10.44 12.97
CA GLY A 414 11.88 11.84 12.53
C GLY A 414 12.66 12.04 11.21
N VAL A 415 12.21 13.00 10.38
CA VAL A 415 12.74 13.29 9.04
C VAL A 415 13.27 14.73 8.97
N ASP A 416 14.59 14.89 8.94
CA ASP A 416 15.30 16.17 8.85
C ASP A 416 15.66 16.48 7.38
N PHE A 417 14.89 17.34 6.70
CA PHE A 417 15.24 17.78 5.33
C PHE A 417 16.55 18.59 5.32
N THR A 418 17.49 18.18 4.46
CA THR A 418 18.80 18.82 4.29
C THR A 418 18.96 19.53 2.94
N THR A 419 18.11 19.21 1.96
CA THR A 419 17.98 19.95 0.70
C THR A 419 16.50 20.26 0.42
N PRO A 420 16.21 21.25 -0.44
CA PRO A 420 14.93 21.35 -1.12
C PRO A 420 14.61 20.07 -1.92
N VAL A 421 13.33 19.89 -2.23
CA VAL A 421 12.78 18.78 -3.01
C VAL A 421 11.84 19.31 -4.10
N ILE A 422 11.49 18.49 -5.09
CA ILE A 422 10.40 18.82 -6.03
C ILE A 422 9.09 18.22 -5.48
N LEU A 423 8.03 19.01 -5.40
CA LEU A 423 6.68 18.48 -5.22
C LEU A 423 6.19 17.89 -6.55
N ASP A 424 5.80 16.63 -6.57
CA ASP A 424 5.40 15.93 -7.79
C ASP A 424 4.13 15.09 -7.58
N PHE A 425 3.35 14.89 -8.64
CA PHE A 425 2.22 13.96 -8.65
C PHE A 425 2.38 12.90 -9.72
N ARG A 426 2.49 11.63 -9.33
CA ARG A 426 2.49 10.48 -10.24
C ARG A 426 2.03 9.22 -9.52
N TYR A 427 1.67 8.20 -10.29
CA TYR A 427 1.20 6.91 -9.76
C TYR A 427 0.04 7.02 -8.74
N ASP A 428 -0.81 8.05 -8.90
CA ASP A 428 -1.91 8.41 -7.99
C ASP A 428 -1.46 8.83 -6.56
N ALA A 429 -0.22 9.34 -6.41
CA ALA A 429 0.34 9.83 -5.14
C ALA A 429 1.08 11.18 -5.29
N TRP A 430 1.00 12.01 -4.24
CA TRP A 430 1.84 13.19 -4.07
C TRP A 430 3.18 12.80 -3.45
N SER A 431 4.28 13.25 -4.05
CA SER A 431 5.64 12.88 -3.68
C SER A 431 6.58 14.07 -3.55
N PHE A 432 7.60 13.89 -2.73
CA PHE A 432 8.81 14.71 -2.67
C PHE A 432 9.93 13.97 -3.39
N GLN A 433 10.36 14.55 -4.51
CA GLN A 433 11.43 13.99 -5.32
C GLN A 433 12.78 14.65 -4.96
N PRO A 434 13.87 13.89 -4.78
CA PRO A 434 15.22 14.44 -4.73
C PRO A 434 15.59 15.14 -6.03
N LEU A 435 16.60 16.01 -6.03
CA LEU A 435 16.94 16.84 -7.20
C LEU A 435 17.62 16.06 -8.36
N GLY A 436 17.69 14.73 -8.23
CA GLY A 436 18.07 13.75 -9.24
C GLY A 436 17.87 12.34 -8.67
N HIS A 437 18.14 11.30 -9.47
CA HIS A 437 18.03 9.91 -9.02
C HIS A 437 19.07 9.58 -7.92
N LEU A 438 18.60 9.14 -6.77
CA LEU A 438 19.38 8.75 -5.59
C LEU A 438 19.95 7.34 -5.74
N THR A 439 21.23 7.20 -5.40
CA THR A 439 21.98 5.93 -5.36
C THR A 439 23.08 6.03 -4.29
N ASP A 440 23.60 4.92 -3.78
CA ASP A 440 24.75 4.90 -2.86
C ASP A 440 25.93 5.76 -3.33
N GLU A 441 26.22 5.74 -4.64
CA GLU A 441 27.36 6.47 -5.22
C GLU A 441 27.18 8.00 -5.15
N ASN A 442 25.95 8.51 -4.97
CA ASN A 442 25.63 9.93 -4.98
C ASN A 442 24.83 10.44 -3.77
N ALA A 443 24.55 9.61 -2.75
CA ALA A 443 23.76 9.96 -1.58
C ALA A 443 24.21 11.26 -0.89
N ASP A 444 25.52 11.46 -0.70
CA ASP A 444 26.17 12.68 -0.19
C ASP A 444 25.76 13.99 -0.92
N GLN A 445 25.18 13.91 -2.12
CA GLN A 445 24.82 15.02 -2.99
C GLN A 445 23.31 15.12 -3.28
N VAL A 446 22.59 14.00 -3.26
CA VAL A 446 21.22 13.86 -3.78
C VAL A 446 20.21 13.51 -2.68
N GLN A 447 20.64 12.89 -1.58
CA GLN A 447 19.74 12.47 -0.51
C GLN A 447 19.06 13.69 0.14
N PRO A 448 17.73 13.79 0.12
CA PRO A 448 17.03 15.01 0.49
C PRO A 448 16.92 15.20 2.00
N ALA A 449 16.89 14.11 2.78
CA ALA A 449 16.66 14.12 4.22
C ALA A 449 17.60 13.18 4.99
N ARG A 450 17.73 13.42 6.29
CA ARG A 450 18.27 12.49 7.28
C ARG A 450 17.15 11.96 8.15
N PHE A 451 17.41 10.84 8.80
CA PHE A 451 16.42 10.13 9.59
C PHE A 451 16.92 9.92 11.02
N GLU A 452 16.02 9.90 11.98
CA GLU A 452 16.33 9.56 13.36
C GLU A 452 16.46 8.04 13.55
N ASN A 453 17.53 7.61 14.21
CA ASN A 453 17.73 6.22 14.59
C ASN A 453 16.93 5.89 15.87
N THR A 454 15.74 5.34 15.70
CA THR A 454 14.86 4.95 16.81
C THR A 454 15.22 3.59 17.45
N ARG A 455 16.26 2.88 16.99
CA ARG A 455 16.75 1.67 17.69
C ARG A 455 17.48 1.97 19.00
N THR A 456 17.88 3.22 19.24
CA THR A 456 18.65 3.60 20.43
C THR A 456 17.75 3.59 21.68
N GLY A 457 17.88 2.57 22.52
CA GLY A 457 17.01 2.32 23.67
C GLY A 457 16.28 0.98 23.59
N GLU A 458 16.04 0.51 22.36
CA GLU A 458 15.29 -0.72 22.05
C GLU A 458 16.21 -1.97 21.96
N GLU A 459 17.43 -1.92 22.51
CA GLU A 459 18.30 -3.10 22.57
C GLU A 459 17.82 -4.18 23.57
N ALA A 460 16.86 -3.84 24.43
CA ALA A 460 16.14 -4.74 25.35
C ALA A 460 14.81 -4.08 25.76
N PRO A 461 13.76 -4.86 26.12
CA PRO A 461 12.49 -4.30 26.57
C PRO A 461 12.63 -3.44 27.84
N ALA A 462 11.70 -2.52 28.06
CA ALA A 462 11.69 -1.70 29.27
C ALA A 462 11.35 -2.52 30.53
N GLU A 463 11.86 -2.04 31.67
CA GLU A 463 11.68 -2.68 32.98
C GLU A 463 10.22 -2.57 33.50
N VAL A 464 9.37 -3.54 33.14
CA VAL A 464 7.97 -3.66 33.59
C VAL A 464 7.81 -4.01 35.08
N GLY A 465 8.90 -4.41 35.75
CA GLY A 465 8.92 -4.78 37.17
C GLY A 465 8.14 -6.05 37.52
N GLY A 466 7.81 -6.18 38.81
CA GLY A 466 7.08 -7.34 39.34
C GLY A 466 7.97 -8.49 39.80
N THR A 467 7.34 -9.64 40.09
CA THR A 467 7.99 -10.91 40.45
C THR A 467 7.89 -11.98 39.37
N VAL A 468 7.00 -11.80 38.39
CA VAL A 468 6.85 -12.60 37.17
C VAL A 468 6.52 -11.64 36.02
N SER A 469 7.11 -11.88 34.86
CA SER A 469 6.77 -11.20 33.61
C SER A 469 6.03 -12.14 32.66
N VAL A 470 4.98 -11.64 32.01
CA VAL A 470 4.20 -12.38 31.00
C VAL A 470 4.23 -11.58 29.71
N ALA A 471 4.58 -12.23 28.61
CA ALA A 471 4.56 -11.63 27.27
C ALA A 471 3.70 -12.42 26.29
N THR A 472 3.42 -11.81 25.14
CA THR A 472 2.88 -12.48 23.95
C THR A 472 3.69 -12.08 22.73
N PHE A 473 3.89 -13.00 21.78
CA PHE A 473 4.69 -12.75 20.60
C PHE A 473 4.25 -13.64 19.42
N ASN A 474 3.70 -13.00 18.39
CA ASN A 474 3.54 -13.60 17.08
C ASN A 474 4.90 -13.65 16.37
N VAL A 475 5.38 -14.86 16.04
CA VAL A 475 6.73 -15.11 15.49
C VAL A 475 6.78 -15.40 13.98
N LEU A 476 5.78 -14.91 13.22
CA LEU A 476 5.75 -14.93 11.75
C LEU A 476 6.06 -16.31 11.12
N ASN A 477 5.09 -17.22 11.25
CA ASN A 477 5.08 -18.58 10.72
C ASN A 477 6.37 -19.39 11.01
N TYR A 478 6.59 -19.77 12.27
CA TYR A 478 7.70 -20.66 12.65
C TYR A 478 7.40 -22.14 12.36
N PHE A 479 7.85 -22.60 11.18
CA PHE A 479 7.64 -23.96 10.66
C PHE A 479 8.95 -24.72 10.51
N THR A 480 8.99 -25.94 11.07
CA THR A 480 10.08 -26.91 10.90
C THR A 480 9.80 -27.89 9.74
N THR A 481 8.56 -27.95 9.29
CA THR A 481 8.15 -28.58 8.04
C THR A 481 8.43 -27.62 6.88
N LEU A 482 9.41 -27.96 6.04
CA LEU A 482 9.99 -27.06 5.03
C LEU A 482 9.27 -27.14 3.66
N GLY A 483 9.19 -26.02 2.94
CA GLY A 483 8.60 -25.94 1.61
C GLY A 483 9.16 -26.95 0.59
N ASN A 484 10.48 -27.16 0.60
CA ASN A 484 11.19 -28.07 -0.31
C ASN A 484 10.81 -29.56 -0.16
N GLN A 485 10.03 -29.91 0.87
CA GLN A 485 9.52 -31.25 1.09
C GLN A 485 8.26 -31.54 0.23
N PHE A 486 7.68 -30.51 -0.42
CA PHE A 486 6.41 -30.58 -1.13
C PHE A 486 6.55 -30.13 -2.60
N GLU A 487 6.37 -31.06 -3.56
CA GLU A 487 6.49 -30.78 -5.01
C GLU A 487 5.53 -29.70 -5.54
N SER A 488 4.47 -29.36 -4.79
CA SER A 488 3.46 -28.37 -5.16
C SER A 488 3.62 -27.03 -4.43
N CYS A 489 4.70 -26.83 -3.68
CA CYS A 489 4.94 -25.60 -2.93
C CYS A 489 5.67 -24.57 -3.81
N ASP A 490 5.00 -23.47 -4.14
CA ASP A 490 5.64 -22.31 -4.76
C ASP A 490 6.55 -21.60 -3.73
N ALA A 491 7.47 -20.77 -4.21
CA ALA A 491 8.38 -20.01 -3.37
C ALA A 491 8.25 -18.50 -3.59
N TYR A 492 8.70 -17.75 -2.60
CA TYR A 492 9.31 -16.46 -2.82
C TYR A 492 10.81 -16.68 -3.03
N GLU A 493 11.35 -16.20 -4.15
CA GLU A 493 12.72 -16.45 -4.60
C GLU A 493 13.60 -15.21 -4.44
N ASP A 494 14.89 -15.41 -4.13
CA ASP A 494 15.90 -14.34 -4.13
C ASP A 494 16.29 -13.88 -5.54
N ARG A 495 17.21 -12.91 -5.62
CA ARG A 495 17.66 -12.36 -6.91
C ARG A 495 18.37 -13.34 -7.84
N GLU A 496 18.85 -14.47 -7.32
CA GLU A 496 19.48 -15.54 -8.10
C GLU A 496 18.49 -16.65 -8.49
N GLY A 497 17.24 -16.58 -8.02
CA GLY A 497 16.21 -17.60 -8.21
C GLY A 497 16.28 -18.75 -7.20
N ASN A 498 16.90 -18.53 -6.03
CA ASN A 498 16.88 -19.49 -4.93
C ASN A 498 15.60 -19.31 -4.09
N PRO A 499 14.80 -20.35 -3.84
CA PRO A 499 13.70 -20.29 -2.89
C PRO A 499 14.13 -19.90 -1.46
N ILE A 500 13.47 -18.90 -0.87
CA ILE A 500 13.74 -18.38 0.48
C ILE A 500 12.63 -18.79 1.45
N THR A 501 11.41 -18.33 1.20
CA THR A 501 10.23 -18.65 2.01
C THR A 501 9.11 -19.26 1.15
N THR A 502 8.18 -19.95 1.78
CA THR A 502 7.05 -20.61 1.13
C THR A 502 6.04 -19.60 0.56
N ASN A 503 5.35 -19.98 -0.51
CA ASN A 503 4.32 -19.16 -1.14
C ASN A 503 3.13 -20.05 -1.51
N ARG A 504 1.94 -19.77 -0.96
CA ARG A 504 0.70 -20.56 -1.20
C ARG A 504 0.84 -22.06 -0.85
N CYS A 505 1.55 -22.37 0.23
CA CYS A 505 1.80 -23.73 0.70
C CYS A 505 1.07 -24.04 2.02
N ASP A 506 0.92 -25.33 2.34
CA ASP A 506 0.46 -25.79 3.66
C ASP A 506 1.52 -25.56 4.76
N PRO A 507 2.82 -25.89 4.58
CA PRO A 507 3.87 -25.29 5.41
C PRO A 507 4.01 -23.80 5.07
N ARG A 508 3.98 -22.91 6.06
CA ARG A 508 3.87 -21.45 5.83
C ARG A 508 5.11 -20.63 6.23
N GLY A 509 6.22 -21.28 6.59
CA GLY A 509 7.49 -20.65 6.95
C GLY A 509 8.59 -20.83 5.89
N ALA A 510 9.82 -21.07 6.36
CA ALA A 510 11.01 -21.25 5.53
C ALA A 510 10.89 -22.33 4.43
N TYR A 511 11.50 -22.07 3.26
CA TYR A 511 11.48 -23.03 2.15
C TYR A 511 12.46 -24.18 2.34
N ASP A 512 13.61 -23.95 2.98
CA ASP A 512 14.61 -24.98 3.26
C ASP A 512 15.33 -24.77 4.61
N GLU A 513 16.21 -25.71 4.96
CA GLU A 513 16.93 -25.73 6.24
C GLU A 513 17.75 -24.45 6.48
N ALA A 514 18.40 -23.91 5.45
CA ALA A 514 19.21 -22.71 5.59
C ALA A 514 18.34 -21.47 5.83
N ASN A 515 17.11 -21.45 5.32
CA ASN A 515 16.15 -20.38 5.60
C ASN A 515 15.49 -20.56 6.98
N LEU A 516 15.28 -21.80 7.44
CA LEU A 516 14.86 -22.08 8.82
C LEU A 516 15.94 -21.65 9.82
N GLU A 517 17.21 -21.97 9.59
CA GLU A 517 18.34 -21.48 10.41
C GLU A 517 18.34 -19.95 10.51
N ARG A 518 18.05 -19.23 9.41
CA ARG A 518 17.98 -17.76 9.41
C ARG A 518 16.80 -17.21 10.20
N GLN A 519 15.60 -17.79 10.02
CA GLN A 519 14.39 -17.40 10.74
C GLN A 519 14.55 -17.68 12.24
N GLN A 520 14.97 -18.90 12.58
CA GLN A 520 15.19 -19.36 13.95
C GLN A 520 16.22 -18.48 14.67
N ALA A 521 17.31 -18.06 14.02
CA ALA A 521 18.31 -17.20 14.66
C ALA A 521 17.72 -15.86 15.14
N LYS A 522 16.89 -15.19 14.32
CA LYS A 522 16.23 -13.93 14.71
C LYS A 522 15.23 -14.13 15.85
N ILE A 523 14.38 -15.15 15.75
CA ILE A 523 13.38 -15.48 16.78
C ILE A 523 14.07 -15.89 18.10
N VAL A 524 15.18 -16.61 18.04
CA VAL A 524 15.95 -17.01 19.23
C VAL A 524 16.49 -15.78 19.96
N GLU A 525 17.10 -14.82 19.26
CA GLU A 525 17.62 -13.62 19.91
C GLU A 525 16.50 -12.72 20.44
N ALA A 526 15.41 -12.54 19.69
CA ALA A 526 14.23 -11.82 20.18
C ALA A 526 13.65 -12.46 21.46
N VAL A 527 13.42 -13.79 21.48
CA VAL A 527 12.87 -14.45 22.67
C VAL A 527 13.86 -14.48 23.85
N ASN A 528 15.16 -14.65 23.60
CA ASN A 528 16.17 -14.63 24.67
C ASN A 528 16.38 -13.22 25.24
N GLY A 529 16.28 -12.17 24.42
CA GLY A 529 16.36 -10.76 24.81
C GLY A 529 15.11 -10.23 25.51
N LEU A 530 13.91 -10.67 25.09
CA LEU A 530 12.63 -10.35 25.75
C LEU A 530 12.58 -10.88 27.20
N ASP A 531 13.29 -11.98 27.47
CA ASP A 531 13.55 -12.57 28.79
C ASP A 531 12.33 -12.73 29.73
N ALA A 532 11.13 -12.87 29.16
CA ALA A 532 9.91 -12.97 29.96
C ALA A 532 9.80 -14.33 30.68
N SER A 533 9.14 -14.34 31.85
CA SER A 533 8.96 -15.58 32.64
C SER A 533 7.99 -16.57 31.97
N VAL A 534 7.00 -16.06 31.24
CA VAL A 534 6.05 -16.80 30.40
C VAL A 534 5.86 -16.02 29.09
N ILE A 535 5.89 -16.71 27.95
CA ILE A 535 5.59 -16.13 26.64
C ILE A 535 4.49 -16.98 25.97
N GLY A 536 3.36 -16.34 25.63
CA GLY A 536 2.41 -16.85 24.64
C GLY A 536 3.00 -16.70 23.25
N LEU A 537 3.02 -17.78 22.47
CA LEU A 537 3.54 -17.77 21.11
C LEU A 537 2.41 -18.09 20.13
N GLU A 538 2.18 -17.15 19.23
CA GLU A 538 1.31 -17.29 18.07
C GLU A 538 2.16 -17.72 16.84
N GLU A 539 1.53 -18.14 15.74
CA GLU A 539 2.23 -18.51 14.50
C GLU A 539 3.24 -19.68 14.59
N ILE A 540 3.08 -20.57 15.57
CA ILE A 540 3.85 -21.83 15.67
C ILE A 540 3.20 -22.93 14.83
N GLU A 541 4.00 -23.71 14.09
CA GLU A 541 3.50 -24.87 13.36
C GLU A 541 2.77 -25.89 14.25
N ASN A 542 1.57 -26.27 13.81
CA ASN A 542 0.83 -27.42 14.29
C ASN A 542 1.34 -28.70 13.62
N SER A 543 2.51 -29.20 14.06
CA SER A 543 3.21 -30.33 13.43
C SER A 543 2.40 -31.64 13.35
N ALA A 544 1.29 -31.75 14.08
CA ALA A 544 0.30 -32.82 13.93
C ALA A 544 -0.37 -32.85 12.54
N ALA A 545 -0.60 -31.68 11.91
CA ALA A 545 -1.12 -31.58 10.55
C ALA A 545 -0.18 -32.22 9.50
N PHE A 546 1.12 -32.22 9.78
CA PHE A 546 2.18 -32.83 8.97
C PHE A 546 2.53 -34.26 9.41
N GLY A 547 1.71 -34.86 10.29
CA GLY A 547 1.85 -36.26 10.72
C GLY A 547 2.95 -36.51 11.75
N GLN A 548 3.42 -35.47 12.43
CA GLN A 548 4.44 -35.52 13.47
C GLN A 548 3.81 -35.38 14.87
N ASP A 549 4.65 -35.27 15.91
CA ASP A 549 4.19 -34.88 17.24
C ASP A 549 3.78 -33.40 17.25
N ARG A 550 2.67 -33.04 17.92
CA ARG A 550 2.12 -31.66 17.92
C ARG A 550 3.09 -30.64 18.53
N ASP A 551 4.01 -31.08 19.39
CA ASP A 551 5.03 -30.23 20.00
C ASP A 551 6.35 -30.22 19.22
N HIS A 552 6.48 -30.86 18.05
CA HIS A 552 7.77 -30.97 17.34
C HIS A 552 8.43 -29.63 17.01
N SER A 553 7.72 -28.71 16.33
CA SER A 553 8.26 -27.39 15.99
C SER A 553 8.62 -26.58 17.26
N LEU A 554 7.72 -26.57 18.25
CA LEU A 554 7.90 -25.87 19.53
C LEU A 554 9.10 -26.42 20.34
N ALA A 555 9.26 -27.74 20.39
CA ALA A 555 10.39 -28.38 21.07
C ALA A 555 11.72 -28.09 20.36
N THR A 556 11.71 -27.97 19.03
CA THR A 556 12.88 -27.58 18.23
C THR A 556 13.29 -26.13 18.54
N LEU A 557 12.31 -25.20 18.60
CA LEU A 557 12.57 -23.82 19.03
C LEU A 557 13.15 -23.76 20.45
N VAL A 558 12.57 -24.51 21.40
CA VAL A 558 13.06 -24.56 22.79
C VAL A 558 14.45 -25.20 22.91
N GLU A 559 14.79 -26.17 22.06
CA GLU A 559 16.18 -26.68 21.98
C GLU A 559 17.14 -25.59 21.49
N ALA A 560 16.77 -24.79 20.48
CA ALA A 560 17.57 -23.69 19.97
C ALA A 560 17.75 -22.56 21.00
N LEU A 561 16.67 -22.13 21.67
CA LEU A 561 16.69 -21.12 22.74
C LEU A 561 17.64 -21.50 23.88
N ASN A 562 17.58 -22.77 24.32
CA ASN A 562 18.44 -23.31 25.37
C ASN A 562 19.91 -23.50 24.92
N ALA A 563 20.13 -23.84 23.65
CA ALA A 563 21.46 -23.97 23.09
C ALA A 563 22.19 -22.62 23.05
N ASP A 564 21.47 -21.54 22.71
CA ASP A 564 21.98 -20.18 22.70
C ASP A 564 22.20 -19.62 24.12
N ALA A 565 21.19 -19.75 25.00
CA ALA A 565 21.31 -19.37 26.42
C ALA A 565 22.41 -20.14 27.19
N GLY A 566 22.86 -21.29 26.67
CA GLY A 566 23.90 -22.12 27.27
C GLY A 566 23.44 -22.89 28.52
N SER A 567 22.13 -22.97 28.76
CA SER A 567 21.49 -23.59 29.92
C SER A 567 20.08 -24.07 29.57
N GLU A 568 19.45 -24.86 30.46
CA GLU A 568 18.03 -25.24 30.34
C GLU A 568 17.12 -24.08 30.86
N LYS A 569 17.28 -22.88 30.27
CA LYS A 569 16.55 -21.64 30.60
C LYS A 569 15.05 -21.73 30.28
N TRP A 570 14.67 -22.50 29.27
CA TRP A 570 13.31 -22.54 28.72
C TRP A 570 12.72 -23.94 28.73
N ALA A 571 11.43 -24.01 29.08
CA ALA A 571 10.54 -25.15 28.90
C ALA A 571 9.29 -24.71 28.12
N TYR A 572 8.45 -25.66 27.71
CA TYR A 572 7.18 -25.39 27.03
C TYR A 572 6.00 -26.08 27.70
N ALA A 573 4.81 -25.48 27.60
CA ALA A 573 3.59 -26.13 28.03
C ALA A 573 3.24 -27.27 27.06
N VAL A 574 3.43 -28.50 27.51
CA VAL A 574 3.21 -29.72 26.72
C VAL A 574 1.75 -29.79 26.23
N THR A 575 1.55 -30.28 25.01
CA THR A 575 0.23 -30.55 24.43
C THR A 575 -0.60 -31.43 25.39
N PRO A 576 -1.86 -31.06 25.68
CA PRO A 576 -2.65 -31.73 26.71
C PRO A 576 -3.16 -33.10 26.25
N SER A 577 -3.58 -33.94 27.20
CA SER A 577 -4.08 -35.30 26.90
C SER A 577 -5.39 -35.33 26.11
N VAL A 578 -6.07 -34.18 25.98
CA VAL A 578 -7.29 -33.97 25.19
C VAL A 578 -7.03 -32.81 24.22
N THR A 579 -7.01 -33.10 22.92
CA THR A 579 -6.91 -32.12 21.83
C THR A 579 -8.14 -32.21 20.92
N PRO A 580 -8.44 -31.15 20.14
CA PRO A 580 -9.33 -31.27 18.98
C PRO A 580 -8.83 -32.31 17.97
N ASP A 581 -9.65 -32.63 16.97
CA ASP A 581 -9.23 -33.45 15.82
C ASP A 581 -8.15 -32.67 15.03
N PRO A 582 -6.99 -33.26 14.69
CA PRO A 582 -6.01 -32.59 13.83
C PRO A 582 -6.59 -32.17 12.47
N ALA A 583 -7.67 -32.82 12.00
CA ALA A 583 -8.36 -32.46 10.76
C ALA A 583 -9.35 -31.27 10.90
N SER A 584 -9.56 -30.73 12.11
CA SER A 584 -10.34 -29.50 12.35
C SER A 584 -9.49 -28.29 12.77
N GLN A 585 -8.22 -28.50 13.11
CA GLN A 585 -7.27 -27.44 13.43
C GLN A 585 -6.63 -26.85 12.16
N ASP A 586 -6.20 -25.59 12.21
CA ASP A 586 -5.29 -25.03 11.20
C ASP A 586 -3.88 -25.66 11.33
N VAL A 587 -3.05 -25.46 10.30
CA VAL A 587 -1.63 -25.84 10.26
C VAL A 587 -0.75 -24.96 11.18
N ILE A 588 -1.30 -23.84 11.68
CA ILE A 588 -0.77 -22.98 12.73
C ILE A 588 -1.46 -23.31 14.06
N ARG A 589 -0.76 -23.14 15.18
CA ARG A 589 -1.32 -23.18 16.52
C ARG A 589 -0.71 -22.14 17.46
N ASN A 590 -1.40 -21.95 18.57
CA ASN A 590 -0.91 -21.23 19.74
C ASN A 590 -0.06 -22.15 20.64
N ALA A 591 0.88 -21.56 21.39
CA ALA A 591 1.82 -22.26 22.27
C ALA A 591 2.21 -21.42 23.49
N PHE A 592 2.84 -22.05 24.49
CA PHE A 592 3.51 -21.35 25.59
C PHE A 592 4.93 -21.87 25.76
N ILE A 593 5.87 -20.95 25.94
CA ILE A 593 7.17 -21.21 26.58
C ILE A 593 7.25 -20.49 27.92
N TYR A 594 8.08 -20.98 28.83
CA TYR A 594 8.25 -20.41 30.16
C TYR A 594 9.63 -20.74 30.74
N GLN A 595 10.09 -19.92 31.69
CA GLN A 595 11.33 -20.17 32.41
C GLN A 595 11.05 -21.01 33.67
N PRO A 596 11.57 -22.25 33.77
CA PRO A 596 11.27 -23.15 34.88
C PRO A 596 11.97 -22.75 36.20
N GLU A 597 12.90 -21.79 36.17
CA GLU A 597 13.43 -21.14 37.38
C GLU A 597 12.52 -20.02 37.91
N ALA A 598 11.58 -19.52 37.11
CA ALA A 598 10.64 -18.46 37.51
C ALA A 598 9.24 -19.01 37.86
N VAL A 599 8.69 -19.89 37.02
CA VAL A 599 7.33 -20.44 37.16
C VAL A 599 7.23 -21.95 36.90
N GLU A 600 6.21 -22.57 37.49
CA GLU A 600 5.76 -23.94 37.18
C GLU A 600 4.35 -23.97 36.57
N THR A 601 4.09 -24.97 35.71
CA THR A 601 2.76 -25.27 35.16
C THR A 601 1.91 -26.04 36.16
N VAL A 602 0.72 -25.53 36.49
CA VAL A 602 -0.21 -26.21 37.43
C VAL A 602 -1.23 -27.05 36.65
N GLY A 603 -0.88 -28.32 36.41
CA GLY A 603 -1.69 -29.26 35.65
C GLY A 603 -1.49 -29.15 34.13
N GLU A 604 -2.22 -29.98 33.38
CA GLU A 604 -2.21 -29.92 31.91
C GLU A 604 -2.82 -28.61 31.39
N SER A 605 -2.34 -28.16 30.23
CA SER A 605 -2.93 -27.07 29.46
C SER A 605 -4.35 -27.44 28.96
N VAL A 606 -5.08 -26.48 28.43
CA VAL A 606 -6.46 -26.66 27.97
C VAL A 606 -6.66 -25.93 26.65
N ILE A 607 -7.11 -26.64 25.61
CA ILE A 607 -7.49 -26.05 24.32
C ILE A 607 -9.00 -25.77 24.33
N LEU A 608 -9.42 -24.62 23.82
CA LEU A 608 -10.83 -24.31 23.55
C LEU A 608 -11.29 -24.99 22.25
N ASP A 609 -11.88 -26.18 22.37
CA ASP A 609 -12.47 -26.91 21.25
C ASP A 609 -13.87 -26.36 20.88
N ASP A 610 -13.91 -25.14 20.35
CA ASP A 610 -15.13 -24.50 19.81
C ASP A 610 -15.04 -24.37 18.28
N GLN A 611 -15.42 -25.45 17.60
CA GLN A 611 -15.52 -25.57 16.15
C GLN A 611 -16.75 -24.82 15.56
N VAL A 612 -17.28 -23.81 16.24
CA VAL A 612 -18.27 -22.85 15.73
C VAL A 612 -17.70 -21.44 15.72
N ALA A 613 -16.93 -21.05 16.74
CA ALA A 613 -16.24 -19.76 16.77
C ALA A 613 -14.86 -19.79 16.07
N PHE A 614 -14.13 -20.92 16.18
CA PHE A 614 -12.75 -21.05 15.68
C PHE A 614 -12.63 -21.96 14.45
N ASP A 615 -13.73 -22.23 13.71
CA ASP A 615 -13.69 -23.06 12.49
C ASP A 615 -12.84 -22.48 11.34
N ASN A 616 -12.44 -21.22 11.46
CA ASN A 616 -11.61 -20.48 10.51
C ASN A 616 -10.39 -19.78 11.15
N ALA A 617 -10.07 -20.10 12.41
CA ALA A 617 -9.01 -19.48 13.21
C ALA A 617 -8.25 -20.54 14.03
N ARG A 618 -7.37 -20.11 14.94
CA ARG A 618 -6.50 -20.99 15.74
C ARG A 618 -7.07 -21.11 17.16
N GLU A 619 -7.33 -22.32 17.63
CA GLU A 619 -7.97 -22.52 18.94
C GLU A 619 -7.13 -21.95 20.10
N PRO A 620 -7.73 -21.16 21.01
CA PRO A 620 -7.05 -20.65 22.19
C PRO A 620 -6.48 -21.75 23.09
N LEU A 621 -5.28 -21.53 23.61
CA LEU A 621 -4.60 -22.44 24.53
C LEU A 621 -4.45 -21.74 25.89
N ALA A 622 -4.94 -22.38 26.95
CA ALA A 622 -4.83 -21.90 28.32
C ALA A 622 -3.86 -22.74 29.14
N GLN A 623 -3.09 -22.09 30.01
CA GLN A 623 -2.25 -22.73 31.01
C GLN A 623 -2.35 -21.98 32.35
N VAL A 624 -2.42 -22.74 33.45
CA VAL A 624 -2.27 -22.18 34.79
C VAL A 624 -0.79 -22.17 35.16
N PHE A 625 -0.28 -21.02 35.59
CA PHE A 625 1.09 -20.85 36.06
C PHE A 625 1.11 -20.45 37.55
N GLN A 626 2.23 -20.76 38.20
CA GLN A 626 2.52 -20.38 39.59
C GLN A 626 4.02 -20.03 39.68
N PRO A 627 4.41 -18.90 40.33
CA PRO A 627 5.80 -18.66 40.71
C PRO A 627 6.39 -19.85 41.48
N VAL A 628 7.66 -20.20 41.26
CA VAL A 628 8.29 -21.37 41.92
C VAL A 628 8.38 -21.24 43.45
N ASP A 629 8.54 -20.02 43.95
CA ASP A 629 8.54 -19.68 45.38
C ASP A 629 7.12 -19.26 45.88
N GLY A 630 6.10 -19.40 45.03
CA GLY A 630 4.72 -18.99 45.29
C GLY A 630 3.85 -20.05 45.97
N ASP A 631 2.57 -19.70 46.19
CA ASP A 631 1.52 -20.60 46.64
C ASP A 631 0.23 -20.47 45.78
N GLU A 632 -0.86 -21.14 46.17
CA GLU A 632 -2.10 -21.15 45.39
C GLU A 632 -2.70 -19.75 45.14
N SER A 633 -2.42 -18.76 46.00
CA SER A 633 -2.87 -17.38 45.86
C SER A 633 -2.11 -16.60 44.79
N THR A 634 -0.89 -17.04 44.48
CA THR A 634 0.03 -16.44 43.49
C THR A 634 -0.24 -16.93 42.06
N ARG A 635 -1.14 -17.90 41.88
CA ARG A 635 -1.50 -18.46 40.57
C ARG A 635 -2.20 -17.46 39.66
N PHE A 636 -1.98 -17.63 38.36
CA PHE A 636 -2.71 -16.97 37.29
C PHE A 636 -3.01 -17.93 36.13
N ILE A 637 -4.06 -17.62 35.37
CA ILE A 637 -4.37 -18.26 34.08
C ILE A 637 -3.86 -17.33 32.98
N ALA A 638 -3.03 -17.83 32.07
CA ALA A 638 -2.78 -17.19 30.79
C ALA A 638 -3.53 -17.95 29.69
N ILE A 639 -4.11 -17.22 28.72
CA ILE A 639 -4.79 -17.79 27.55
C ILE A 639 -4.27 -17.11 26.29
N THR A 640 -3.40 -17.78 25.54
CA THR A 640 -2.94 -17.33 24.21
C THR A 640 -4.02 -17.59 23.17
N ASN A 641 -4.17 -16.68 22.21
CA ASN A 641 -5.14 -16.74 21.13
C ASN A 641 -4.59 -16.14 19.84
N HIS A 642 -5.12 -16.57 18.69
CA HIS A 642 -4.86 -15.93 17.41
C HIS A 642 -6.13 -15.93 16.56
N PHE A 643 -6.83 -14.80 16.56
CA PHE A 643 -8.12 -14.58 15.91
C PHE A 643 -8.05 -14.57 14.37
N LYS A 644 -9.22 -14.50 13.72
CA LYS A 644 -9.30 -14.53 12.26
C LYS A 644 -8.78 -13.23 11.62
N SER A 645 -7.76 -13.36 10.77
CA SER A 645 -7.15 -12.29 9.96
C SER A 645 -8.14 -11.30 9.31
N LYS A 646 -7.88 -9.98 9.40
CA LYS A 646 -8.72 -8.91 8.82
C LYS A 646 -8.82 -8.91 7.28
N GLY A 647 -7.83 -9.48 6.58
CA GLY A 647 -7.72 -9.43 5.10
C GLY A 647 -8.63 -10.40 4.31
N SER A 648 -9.41 -11.25 4.97
CA SER A 648 -10.31 -12.20 4.28
C SER A 648 -11.49 -12.61 5.17
N GLY A 649 -12.67 -12.78 4.57
CA GLY A 649 -13.86 -13.20 5.29
C GLY A 649 -15.02 -13.59 4.38
N SER A 650 -15.92 -14.44 4.87
CA SER A 650 -17.15 -14.81 4.15
C SER A 650 -18.26 -15.15 5.13
N GLY A 651 -19.52 -15.04 4.71
CA GLY A 651 -20.69 -15.18 5.60
C GLY A 651 -21.30 -13.85 6.01
N ALA A 652 -22.29 -13.91 6.90
CA ALA A 652 -23.06 -12.73 7.30
C ALA A 652 -22.30 -11.92 8.36
N GLY A 653 -21.98 -10.66 8.06
CA GLY A 653 -21.19 -9.78 8.94
C GLY A 653 -19.67 -9.85 8.74
N ASN A 654 -19.20 -10.70 7.81
CA ASN A 654 -17.77 -10.89 7.53
C ASN A 654 -17.29 -10.25 6.22
N THR A 655 -18.20 -9.59 5.49
CA THR A 655 -17.83 -8.72 4.37
C THR A 655 -17.38 -7.39 4.94
N ASP A 656 -16.22 -6.89 4.51
CA ASP A 656 -15.81 -5.52 4.79
C ASP A 656 -16.85 -4.53 4.25
N ILE A 657 -17.34 -3.66 5.13
CA ILE A 657 -18.34 -2.63 4.83
C ILE A 657 -17.74 -1.21 4.78
N GLY A 658 -16.42 -1.08 4.90
CA GLY A 658 -15.70 0.19 4.94
C GLY A 658 -15.92 0.96 6.24
N ASP A 659 -16.13 0.27 7.36
CA ASP A 659 -16.28 0.87 8.69
C ASP A 659 -14.97 0.96 9.49
N GLY A 660 -13.84 0.58 8.88
CA GLY A 660 -12.51 0.49 9.50
C GLY A 660 -12.16 -0.90 10.02
N GLN A 661 -13.14 -1.76 10.30
CA GLN A 661 -12.88 -3.04 10.97
C GLN A 661 -12.31 -4.12 10.05
N GLY A 662 -12.47 -3.98 8.73
CA GLY A 662 -12.05 -4.97 7.73
C GLY A 662 -12.95 -6.19 7.68
N ALA A 663 -12.48 -7.28 7.06
CA ALA A 663 -13.26 -8.50 6.92
C ALA A 663 -13.31 -9.33 8.23
N SER A 664 -14.19 -10.34 8.24
CA SER A 664 -14.38 -11.29 9.35
C SER A 664 -14.62 -10.69 10.74
N ASN A 665 -15.14 -9.46 10.83
CA ASN A 665 -15.45 -8.84 12.11
C ASN A 665 -16.48 -9.65 12.93
N ALA A 666 -17.55 -10.17 12.30
CA ALA A 666 -18.53 -10.97 13.04
C ALA A 666 -17.97 -12.32 13.55
N ASP A 667 -17.03 -12.94 12.83
CA ASP A 667 -16.31 -14.12 13.33
C ASP A 667 -15.40 -13.75 14.51
N ARG A 668 -14.64 -12.64 14.42
CA ARG A 668 -13.79 -12.16 15.52
C ARG A 668 -14.60 -11.78 16.77
N VAL A 669 -15.79 -11.21 16.61
CA VAL A 669 -16.74 -10.99 17.73
C VAL A 669 -17.16 -12.30 18.37
N ALA A 670 -17.49 -13.33 17.59
CA ALA A 670 -17.82 -14.65 18.12
C ALA A 670 -16.63 -15.32 18.82
N GLN A 671 -15.41 -15.11 18.32
CA GLN A 671 -14.15 -15.56 18.93
C GLN A 671 -13.90 -14.87 20.27
N ALA A 672 -14.14 -13.56 20.38
CA ALA A 672 -14.09 -12.82 21.63
C ALA A 672 -15.13 -13.30 22.65
N GLU A 673 -16.39 -13.52 22.24
CA GLU A 673 -17.44 -14.05 23.10
C GLU A 673 -17.07 -15.45 23.64
N ALA A 674 -16.55 -16.32 22.78
CA ALA A 674 -16.10 -17.67 23.15
C ALA A 674 -14.88 -17.64 24.08
N LEU A 675 -13.90 -16.77 23.84
CA LEU A 675 -12.71 -16.60 24.67
C LEU A 675 -13.08 -16.11 26.09
N VAL A 676 -13.97 -15.13 26.21
CA VAL A 676 -14.48 -14.65 27.51
C VAL A 676 -15.24 -15.75 28.26
N ALA A 677 -16.08 -16.53 27.56
CA ALA A 677 -16.80 -17.63 28.17
C ALA A 677 -15.87 -18.75 28.66
N PHE A 678 -14.83 -19.08 27.88
CA PHE A 678 -13.81 -20.06 28.22
C PHE A 678 -12.99 -19.64 29.44
N ALA A 679 -12.57 -18.38 29.50
CA ALA A 679 -11.88 -17.80 30.66
C ALA A 679 -12.72 -17.93 31.94
N ALA A 680 -14.01 -17.60 31.88
CA ALA A 680 -14.93 -17.73 33.01
C ALA A 680 -15.14 -19.20 33.44
N GLU A 681 -15.16 -20.16 32.50
CA GLU A 681 -15.19 -21.59 32.85
C GLU A 681 -13.91 -22.00 33.57
N LEU A 682 -12.74 -21.60 33.07
CA LEU A 682 -11.44 -21.94 33.65
C LEU A 682 -11.29 -21.38 35.07
N GLN A 683 -11.70 -20.13 35.33
CA GLN A 683 -11.74 -19.57 36.69
C GLN A 683 -12.62 -20.44 37.61
N GLY A 684 -13.83 -20.77 37.17
CA GLY A 684 -14.77 -21.59 37.95
C GLY A 684 -14.29 -23.03 38.18
N ARG A 685 -13.49 -23.58 37.27
CA ARG A 685 -12.99 -24.96 37.30
C ARG A 685 -11.69 -25.12 38.08
N THR A 686 -10.81 -24.11 38.04
CA THR A 686 -9.49 -24.11 38.71
C THR A 686 -9.51 -23.42 40.08
N GLY A 687 -10.42 -22.46 40.29
CA GLY A 687 -10.43 -21.57 41.45
C GLY A 687 -9.41 -20.42 41.38
N VAL A 688 -8.72 -20.26 40.25
CA VAL A 688 -7.74 -19.16 40.04
C VAL A 688 -8.47 -17.90 39.60
N GLU A 689 -8.30 -16.80 40.33
CA GLU A 689 -9.03 -15.55 40.09
C GLU A 689 -8.35 -14.68 39.02
N LYS A 690 -7.03 -14.68 38.91
CA LYS A 690 -6.25 -13.85 37.98
C LYS A 690 -6.27 -14.46 36.58
N VAL A 691 -6.71 -13.70 35.57
CA VAL A 691 -6.72 -14.13 34.17
C VAL A 691 -6.10 -13.06 33.29
N LEU A 692 -5.23 -13.50 32.39
CA LEU A 692 -4.67 -12.74 31.28
C LEU A 692 -5.12 -13.41 29.97
N LEU A 693 -5.82 -12.67 29.11
CA LEU A 693 -6.02 -13.03 27.71
C LEU A 693 -4.87 -12.39 26.93
N ILE A 694 -4.11 -13.17 26.18
CA ILE A 694 -2.91 -12.70 25.49
C ILE A 694 -2.90 -13.17 24.04
N GLY A 695 -2.22 -12.47 23.14
CA GLY A 695 -1.99 -12.90 21.77
C GLY A 695 -2.53 -11.92 20.72
N ASP A 696 -2.60 -12.40 19.49
CA ASP A 696 -3.05 -11.65 18.32
C ASP A 696 -4.59 -11.68 18.22
N PHE A 697 -5.23 -10.58 18.62
CA PHE A 697 -6.67 -10.40 18.54
C PHE A 697 -7.14 -9.97 17.14
N ASN A 698 -6.21 -9.66 16.23
CA ASN A 698 -6.44 -9.18 14.88
C ASN A 698 -7.49 -8.05 14.83
N SER A 699 -7.49 -7.17 15.84
CA SER A 699 -8.53 -6.17 16.08
C SER A 699 -7.96 -4.97 16.85
N TYR A 700 -8.09 -3.77 16.27
CA TYR A 700 -7.66 -2.52 16.91
C TYR A 700 -8.59 -2.10 18.07
N GLU A 701 -8.13 -1.14 18.86
CA GLU A 701 -8.60 -0.77 20.20
C GLU A 701 -10.07 -0.30 20.31
N LYS A 702 -10.73 0.08 19.19
CA LYS A 702 -12.15 0.47 19.16
C LYS A 702 -13.05 -0.54 18.45
N GLU A 703 -12.49 -1.65 17.97
CA GLU A 703 -13.24 -2.65 17.22
C GLU A 703 -14.12 -3.51 18.14
N ASP A 704 -15.22 -4.01 17.57
CA ASP A 704 -16.22 -4.81 18.27
C ASP A 704 -15.62 -6.01 19.06
N PRO A 705 -14.58 -6.74 18.59
CA PRO A 705 -13.98 -7.86 19.34
C PRO A 705 -13.28 -7.43 20.62
N ILE A 706 -12.55 -6.30 20.61
CA ILE A 706 -11.90 -5.75 21.81
C ILE A 706 -12.97 -5.32 22.83
N ARG A 707 -14.01 -4.65 22.35
CA ARG A 707 -15.12 -4.17 23.18
C ARG A 707 -15.88 -5.29 23.90
N VAL A 708 -16.00 -6.48 23.31
CA VAL A 708 -16.57 -7.67 23.98
C VAL A 708 -15.78 -8.04 25.24
N MET A 709 -14.45 -7.91 25.21
CA MET A 709 -13.58 -8.21 26.35
C MET A 709 -13.59 -7.06 27.37
N GLU A 710 -13.63 -5.81 26.93
CA GLU A 710 -13.79 -4.64 27.82
C GLU A 710 -15.15 -4.67 28.57
N ASP A 711 -16.25 -4.96 27.88
CA ASP A 711 -17.59 -5.11 28.48
C ASP A 711 -17.64 -6.29 29.48
N ALA A 712 -16.77 -7.29 29.32
CA ALA A 712 -16.57 -8.39 30.27
C ALA A 712 -15.68 -8.02 31.47
N GLY A 713 -15.11 -6.81 31.49
CA GLY A 713 -14.29 -6.28 32.59
C GLY A 713 -12.79 -6.58 32.47
N TYR A 714 -12.30 -6.84 31.26
CA TYR A 714 -10.86 -6.88 30.97
C TYR A 714 -10.31 -5.49 30.62
N VAL A 715 -9.02 -5.28 30.85
CA VAL A 715 -8.29 -4.03 30.56
C VAL A 715 -7.08 -4.34 29.69
N SER A 716 -7.00 -3.76 28.49
CA SER A 716 -5.83 -3.88 27.63
C SER A 716 -4.63 -3.11 28.19
N GLN A 717 -3.45 -3.71 28.13
CA GLN A 717 -2.21 -3.12 28.64
C GLN A 717 -1.41 -2.37 27.57
N ALA A 718 -1.41 -2.81 26.31
CA ALA A 718 -0.64 -2.16 25.23
C ALA A 718 -0.99 -0.67 25.05
N PRO A 719 -2.27 -0.23 25.04
CA PRO A 719 -2.61 1.19 24.91
C PRO A 719 -2.20 2.08 26.11
N LYS A 720 -1.55 1.52 27.13
CA LYS A 720 -1.02 2.26 28.29
C LYS A 720 0.44 2.67 28.11
N THR A 721 1.17 2.07 27.17
CA THR A 721 2.58 2.38 26.92
C THR A 721 2.70 3.63 26.05
N GLY A 722 1.94 3.64 24.94
CA GLY A 722 1.94 4.69 23.92
C GLY A 722 2.48 4.20 22.57
N GLU A 723 3.06 3.01 22.54
CA GLU A 723 3.54 2.30 21.35
C GLU A 723 2.41 1.51 20.64
N TYR A 724 2.78 0.70 19.65
CA TYR A 724 1.89 -0.08 18.79
C TYR A 724 2.56 -1.39 18.37
N THR A 725 1.79 -2.46 18.13
CA THR A 725 2.37 -3.79 17.86
C THR A 725 2.50 -4.12 16.37
N TYR A 726 1.94 -3.31 15.48
CA TYR A 726 1.78 -3.66 14.06
C TYR A 726 1.65 -2.42 13.16
N ALA A 727 2.28 -2.45 11.98
CA ALA A 727 2.22 -1.41 10.96
C ALA A 727 1.69 -1.99 9.62
N PHE A 728 0.72 -1.33 9.01
CA PHE A 728 0.09 -1.77 7.77
C PHE A 728 -0.59 -0.63 7.00
N ASP A 729 -0.40 -0.62 5.67
CA ASP A 729 -0.99 0.35 4.72
C ASP A 729 -0.71 1.81 5.17
N GLY A 730 0.56 2.08 5.49
CA GLY A 730 1.04 3.36 6.02
C GLY A 730 0.51 3.78 7.39
N SER A 731 -0.12 2.89 8.16
CA SER A 731 -0.70 3.22 9.47
C SER A 731 -0.32 2.23 10.58
N VAL A 732 -0.25 2.70 11.82
CA VAL A 732 0.18 1.91 13.00
C VAL A 732 -0.92 1.72 14.03
N GLY A 733 -0.89 0.61 14.77
CA GLY A 733 -1.78 0.33 15.90
C GLY A 733 -1.56 -1.08 16.46
N SER A 734 -2.21 -1.44 17.57
CA SER A 734 -2.01 -2.77 18.19
C SER A 734 -3.01 -3.79 17.65
N LEU A 735 -2.52 -4.94 17.16
CA LEU A 735 -3.33 -6.15 16.94
C LEU A 735 -3.12 -7.17 18.07
N ASP A 736 -1.94 -7.14 18.67
CA ASP A 736 -1.52 -7.98 19.77
C ASP A 736 -1.80 -7.29 21.10
N GLY A 737 -1.97 -8.06 22.16
CA GLY A 737 -2.15 -7.47 23.46
C GLY A 737 -2.11 -8.43 24.62
N ILE A 738 -2.10 -7.83 25.81
CA ILE A 738 -2.34 -8.50 27.08
C ILE A 738 -3.54 -7.80 27.71
N LEU A 739 -4.63 -8.52 27.89
CA LEU A 739 -5.87 -8.06 28.51
C LEU A 739 -6.02 -8.72 29.88
N THR A 740 -6.00 -7.92 30.94
CA THR A 740 -6.05 -8.37 32.34
C THR A 740 -7.48 -8.28 32.87
N ASN A 741 -7.96 -9.30 33.58
CA ASN A 741 -9.18 -9.13 34.38
C ASN A 741 -8.87 -8.31 35.65
N ALA A 742 -9.91 -7.84 36.35
CA ALA A 742 -9.75 -7.00 37.55
C ALA A 742 -8.86 -7.59 38.67
N ALA A 743 -8.68 -8.92 38.73
CA ALA A 743 -7.81 -9.56 39.72
C ALA A 743 -6.34 -9.62 39.26
N ALA A 744 -6.08 -9.75 37.96
CA ALA A 744 -4.74 -9.64 37.38
C ALA A 744 -4.29 -8.17 37.27
N GLU A 745 -5.19 -7.26 36.90
CA GLU A 745 -4.95 -5.81 36.84
C GLU A 745 -4.45 -5.25 38.17
N ALA A 746 -4.99 -5.74 39.29
CA ALA A 746 -4.54 -5.37 40.64
C ALA A 746 -3.11 -5.82 40.99
N THR A 747 -2.47 -6.62 40.13
CA THR A 747 -1.08 -7.08 40.27
C THR A 747 -0.14 -6.51 39.20
N VAL A 748 -0.65 -5.76 38.21
CA VAL A 748 0.20 -5.17 37.16
C VAL A 748 1.12 -4.11 37.75
N THR A 749 2.42 -4.24 37.48
CA THR A 749 3.46 -3.28 37.88
C THR A 749 3.92 -2.35 36.75
N GLY A 750 3.78 -2.80 35.51
CA GLY A 750 4.20 -2.11 34.30
C GLY A 750 3.82 -2.91 33.06
N ALA A 751 3.86 -2.25 31.90
CA ALA A 751 3.65 -2.82 30.59
C ALA A 751 4.59 -2.14 29.59
N ASP A 752 4.91 -2.83 28.51
CA ASP A 752 5.87 -2.41 27.48
C ASP A 752 5.48 -3.06 26.14
N VAL A 753 5.70 -2.38 25.02
CA VAL A 753 5.80 -2.99 23.69
C VAL A 753 7.25 -2.81 23.27
N TRP A 754 7.94 -3.89 22.94
CA TRP A 754 9.36 -3.80 22.60
C TRP A 754 9.50 -3.65 21.08
N ASP A 755 9.78 -2.43 20.64
CA ASP A 755 9.66 -2.02 19.22
C ASP A 755 10.87 -2.48 18.39
N ILE A 756 10.84 -3.74 17.97
CA ILE A 756 11.88 -4.44 17.20
C ILE A 756 11.42 -4.95 15.82
N ASN A 757 10.14 -4.85 15.44
CA ASN A 757 9.55 -5.54 14.28
C ASN A 757 8.63 -4.67 13.41
N ALA A 758 7.59 -4.05 13.96
CA ALA A 758 6.55 -3.35 13.18
C ALA A 758 7.13 -2.12 12.48
N ASP A 759 8.06 -1.43 13.15
CA ASP A 759 8.78 -0.28 12.59
C ASP A 759 9.81 -0.64 11.53
N GLU A 760 10.33 -1.88 11.55
CA GLU A 760 11.45 -2.30 10.72
C GLU A 760 10.97 -2.65 9.31
N SER A 761 11.73 -2.25 8.29
CA SER A 761 11.38 -2.58 6.91
C SER A 761 11.41 -4.09 6.68
N VAL A 762 10.42 -4.60 5.94
CA VAL A 762 10.33 -6.01 5.52
C VAL A 762 11.60 -6.49 4.81
N ALA A 763 12.39 -5.60 4.20
CA ALA A 763 13.66 -5.93 3.57
C ALA A 763 14.71 -6.53 4.54
N LEU A 764 14.60 -6.27 5.85
CA LEU A 764 15.49 -6.83 6.88
C LEU A 764 15.09 -8.25 7.35
N GLU A 765 13.89 -8.69 6.96
CA GLU A 765 13.32 -9.97 7.34
C GLU A 765 14.04 -11.13 6.64
N TYR A 766 14.13 -12.29 7.30
CA TYR A 766 14.73 -13.48 6.67
C TYR A 766 14.07 -13.85 5.34
N SER A 767 12.79 -13.51 5.17
CA SER A 767 11.99 -13.79 3.97
C SER A 767 12.32 -12.90 2.77
N ARG A 768 13.19 -11.90 2.94
CA ARG A 768 13.77 -11.04 1.88
C ARG A 768 15.28 -11.24 1.72
N TYR A 769 15.84 -12.29 2.31
CA TYR A 769 17.26 -12.61 2.22
C TYR A 769 17.76 -12.62 0.76
N ASN A 770 18.83 -11.87 0.49
CA ASN A 770 19.49 -11.79 -0.84
C ASN A 770 18.60 -11.22 -1.97
N TYR A 771 17.59 -10.41 -1.67
CA TYR A 771 16.72 -9.78 -2.66
C TYR A 771 17.39 -8.66 -3.46
N VAL A 772 18.33 -7.96 -2.83
CA VAL A 772 19.16 -6.89 -3.41
C VAL A 772 20.64 -7.24 -3.31
N ASN A 773 21.53 -6.44 -3.93
CA ASN A 773 22.98 -6.67 -3.95
C ASN A 773 23.61 -6.47 -2.56
N GLU A 774 23.04 -5.58 -1.77
CA GLU A 774 23.33 -5.45 -0.34
C GLU A 774 22.76 -6.62 0.47
N MET A 775 23.46 -7.00 1.55
CA MET A 775 23.01 -8.07 2.43
C MET A 775 22.32 -7.49 3.66
N LEU A 776 21.04 -7.21 3.54
CA LEU A 776 20.19 -6.62 4.58
C LEU A 776 19.74 -7.62 5.68
N TYR A 777 20.46 -8.73 5.86
CA TYR A 777 20.15 -9.72 6.91
C TYR A 777 21.26 -9.79 7.96
N ALA A 778 20.86 -9.61 9.22
CA ALA A 778 21.67 -9.91 10.40
C ALA A 778 20.97 -10.98 11.27
N ALA A 779 21.73 -11.68 12.11
CA ALA A 779 21.23 -12.74 12.98
C ALA A 779 20.93 -12.20 14.40
N ASP A 780 20.05 -11.20 14.44
CA ASP A 780 19.65 -10.37 15.58
C ASP A 780 18.12 -10.22 15.66
N GLN A 781 17.62 -9.56 16.72
CA GLN A 781 16.18 -9.48 17.02
C GLN A 781 15.36 -8.62 16.04
N TRP A 782 15.97 -7.64 15.39
CA TRP A 782 15.29 -6.68 14.51
C TRP A 782 14.60 -7.37 13.34
N ARG A 783 13.32 -7.10 13.07
CA ARG A 783 12.53 -7.77 12.02
C ARG A 783 12.61 -9.31 12.11
N SER A 784 12.54 -9.81 13.34
CA SER A 784 12.31 -11.23 13.64
C SER A 784 10.88 -11.67 13.30
N SER A 785 9.95 -10.71 13.30
CA SER A 785 8.54 -10.85 12.94
C SER A 785 8.04 -9.59 12.22
N ASP A 786 6.76 -9.56 11.86
CA ASP A 786 5.98 -8.37 11.48
C ASP A 786 5.15 -7.78 12.64
N HIS A 787 5.19 -8.43 13.83
CA HIS A 787 4.52 -8.01 15.06
C HIS A 787 5.51 -7.78 16.21
N ASP A 788 5.30 -6.74 17.03
CA ASP A 788 6.09 -6.51 18.24
C ASP A 788 5.56 -7.25 19.47
N PRO A 789 6.44 -7.81 20.31
CA PRO A 789 6.03 -8.50 21.52
C PRO A 789 5.55 -7.53 22.61
N VAL A 790 4.41 -7.85 23.22
CA VAL A 790 3.85 -7.10 24.36
C VAL A 790 4.26 -7.77 25.66
N LEU A 791 4.80 -7.00 26.61
CA LEU A 791 5.32 -7.48 27.91
C LEU A 791 4.55 -6.83 29.06
N VAL A 792 4.23 -7.60 30.11
CA VAL A 792 3.58 -7.12 31.35
C VAL A 792 4.24 -7.71 32.58
N GLY A 793 4.58 -6.84 33.54
CA GLY A 793 5.10 -7.22 34.86
C GLY A 793 3.97 -7.44 35.86
N LEU A 794 4.07 -8.49 36.67
CA LEU A 794 3.11 -8.87 37.70
C LEU A 794 3.78 -9.00 39.08
N ASP A 795 3.32 -8.23 40.07
CA ASP A 795 3.64 -8.51 41.48
C ASP A 795 2.63 -9.49 42.07
N LEU A 796 3.00 -10.77 42.07
CA LEU A 796 2.21 -11.88 42.58
C LEU A 796 2.53 -12.24 44.04
N ALA A 797 3.33 -11.43 44.74
CA ALA A 797 3.78 -11.74 46.10
C ALA A 797 2.61 -11.94 47.08
N PRO A 798 2.68 -12.92 48.01
CA PRO A 798 1.71 -13.04 49.09
C PRO A 798 1.72 -11.76 49.92
N ALA A 799 0.56 -11.13 50.11
CA ALA A 799 0.46 -9.94 50.94
C ALA A 799 1.02 -10.22 52.34
N GLU A 800 2.06 -9.48 52.76
CA GLU A 800 2.62 -9.61 54.10
C GLU A 800 1.52 -9.32 55.13
N VAL A 801 1.07 -10.38 55.81
CA VAL A 801 0.20 -10.23 56.96
C VAL A 801 1.07 -9.68 58.09
N GLU A 802 1.08 -8.35 58.26
CA GLU A 802 1.56 -7.77 59.51
C GLU A 802 0.77 -8.41 60.65
N GLU A 803 1.42 -9.26 61.45
CA GLU A 803 0.79 -9.79 62.64
C GLU A 803 0.40 -8.59 63.53
N PRO A 804 -0.86 -8.50 63.98
CA PRO A 804 -1.31 -7.37 64.78
C PRO A 804 -0.50 -7.33 66.08
N GLY A 805 0.46 -6.41 66.14
CA GLY A 805 1.45 -6.32 67.21
C GLY A 805 0.80 -6.38 68.58
N GLU A 806 1.40 -7.18 69.48
CA GLU A 806 0.84 -7.42 70.82
C GLU A 806 0.45 -6.10 71.50
N PRO A 807 -0.76 -6.01 72.11
CA PRO A 807 -1.22 -4.77 72.74
C PRO A 807 -0.34 -4.43 73.95
N GLY A 808 0.61 -3.53 73.74
CA GLY A 808 1.54 -3.06 74.76
C GLY A 808 0.81 -2.47 75.98
N GLU A 809 1.30 -2.81 77.18
CA GLU A 809 0.70 -2.36 78.44
C GLU A 809 0.72 -0.81 78.58
N PRO A 810 -0.29 -0.21 79.25
CA PRO A 810 -0.36 1.24 79.41
C PRO A 810 0.67 1.76 80.43
N GLY A 811 1.80 2.27 79.92
CA GLY A 811 2.85 2.96 80.68
C GLY A 811 2.59 4.45 80.92
N GLU A 812 3.08 4.98 82.04
CA GLU A 812 2.68 6.29 82.61
C GLU A 812 3.30 7.53 81.92
N SER A 813 2.62 8.67 82.14
CA SER A 813 3.02 10.03 81.76
C SER A 813 4.32 10.52 82.41
N GLY A 814 5.15 11.27 81.66
CA GLY A 814 6.30 12.00 82.20
C GLY A 814 6.62 13.29 81.42
N ASN A 815 6.70 14.43 82.13
CA ASN A 815 7.07 15.75 81.59
C ASN A 815 8.57 15.84 81.23
N GLY A 816 8.95 16.79 80.38
CA GLY A 816 10.34 17.27 80.31
C GLY A 816 10.63 18.28 79.20
N GLU A 817 10.79 19.56 79.56
CA GLU A 817 11.31 20.63 78.70
C GLU A 817 12.84 20.46 78.49
N ASP A 818 13.42 20.82 77.33
CA ASP A 818 14.15 22.09 77.18
C ASP A 818 14.74 22.35 75.75
N ASN A 819 14.99 23.62 75.46
CA ASN A 819 15.56 24.20 74.22
C ASN A 819 17.09 24.51 74.46
N PRO A 820 17.91 25.24 73.64
CA PRO A 820 17.76 25.78 72.29
C PRO A 820 19.06 25.74 71.38
N ASN A 821 19.11 26.63 70.37
CA ASN A 821 20.25 27.13 69.54
C ASN A 821 20.58 26.34 68.24
N LYS A 822 20.72 26.93 67.03
CA LYS A 822 20.78 28.33 66.54
C LYS A 822 20.18 28.47 65.11
N GLY A 823 19.66 29.65 64.76
CA GLY A 823 19.65 30.19 63.38
C GLY A 823 20.57 31.43 63.26
N PRO A 824 20.35 32.40 62.34
CA PRO A 824 19.46 32.41 61.17
C PRO A 824 20.04 33.14 59.91
N GLY A 825 19.24 33.24 58.82
CA GLY A 825 19.35 34.24 57.73
C GLY A 825 18.35 33.95 56.59
N HIS A 826 17.25 34.70 56.40
CA HIS A 826 17.10 35.95 55.60
C HIS A 826 17.58 35.81 54.13
N HIS A 827 16.88 36.21 53.05
CA HIS A 827 15.63 36.97 52.76
C HIS A 827 15.10 36.56 51.33
N SER A 828 13.94 36.95 50.76
CA SER A 828 12.59 37.36 51.24
C SER A 828 11.74 38.02 50.11
N GLY A 829 10.51 37.57 49.87
CA GLY A 829 9.50 38.22 49.00
C GLY A 829 8.52 37.18 48.40
N ASN A 830 7.21 37.14 48.74
CA ASN A 830 6.11 38.09 48.47
C ASN A 830 5.78 38.19 46.95
N ASN A 831 4.53 38.08 46.49
CA ASN A 831 3.21 38.23 47.13
C ASN A 831 2.18 37.24 46.52
N GLU A 832 1.22 36.68 47.27
CA GLU A 832 -0.21 37.11 47.36
C GLU A 832 -0.87 37.43 45.99
N GLY A 833 -2.06 36.95 45.60
CA GLY A 833 -3.18 36.17 46.17
C GLY A 833 -4.35 36.30 45.17
N GLY A 834 -5.52 35.63 45.20
CA GLY A 834 -6.22 34.77 46.14
C GLY A 834 -7.74 34.82 45.81
N ASN A 835 -8.53 33.85 46.30
CA ASN A 835 -10.00 33.76 46.27
C ASN A 835 -10.75 33.55 44.92
N ALA A 836 -11.47 32.41 44.85
CA ALA A 836 -12.81 32.31 44.25
C ALA A 836 -13.86 33.05 45.13
N PRO A 837 -15.08 33.35 44.62
CA PRO A 837 -16.18 32.37 44.78
C PRO A 837 -17.31 32.36 43.72
N ASP A 838 -17.87 31.17 43.51
CA ASP A 838 -19.31 30.75 43.43
C ASP A 838 -20.44 31.64 42.81
N GLN A 839 -21.46 30.93 42.28
CA GLN A 839 -22.86 31.30 41.97
C GLN A 839 -23.29 31.82 40.56
N ASN A 840 -23.81 30.88 39.75
CA ASN A 840 -25.25 30.75 39.39
C ASN A 840 -25.93 31.57 38.25
N ASN A 841 -26.61 30.81 37.37
CA ASN A 841 -27.80 31.12 36.53
C ASN A 841 -27.78 32.13 35.37
N GLY A 842 -28.16 31.64 34.17
CA GLY A 842 -28.61 32.44 33.02
C GLY A 842 -29.36 31.60 31.98
N VAL A 843 -30.63 31.93 31.68
CA VAL A 843 -31.54 31.18 30.78
C VAL A 843 -31.84 31.97 29.49
N GLY A 844 -31.86 31.32 28.32
CA GLY A 844 -32.41 31.85 27.06
C GLY A 844 -32.21 30.88 25.88
N GLN A 845 -33.18 30.03 25.53
CA GLN A 845 -34.34 30.26 24.63
C GLN A 845 -34.12 29.95 23.12
N ASN A 846 -34.64 28.80 22.70
CA ASN A 846 -35.53 28.54 21.54
C ASN A 846 -35.12 28.80 20.06
N ASN A 847 -35.28 27.72 19.27
CA ASN A 847 -35.86 27.62 17.90
C ASN A 847 -35.12 28.34 16.74
N GLY A 848 -34.60 27.70 15.68
CA GLY A 848 -34.92 26.42 15.04
C GLY A 848 -35.10 26.61 13.51
N VAL A 849 -35.05 25.51 12.72
CA VAL A 849 -35.41 25.38 11.28
C VAL A 849 -34.33 25.86 10.26
N PRO A 850 -34.13 25.23 9.06
CA PRO A 850 -34.60 23.93 8.51
C PRO A 850 -33.48 22.97 8.05
N ALA A 851 -33.86 21.76 7.60
CA ALA A 851 -33.04 20.90 6.74
C ALA A 851 -33.04 21.35 5.26
N PRO A 852 -31.97 21.03 4.52
CA PRO A 852 -32.03 20.21 3.31
C PRO A 852 -31.11 18.97 3.47
N GLY A 853 -31.03 17.97 2.59
CA GLY A 853 -31.68 17.71 1.30
C GLY A 853 -30.80 16.67 0.57
N ARG A 854 -31.37 15.56 0.09
CA ARG A 854 -30.60 14.44 -0.50
C ARG A 854 -29.98 14.80 -1.86
N GLY A 855 -28.77 14.29 -2.13
CA GLY A 855 -28.29 13.99 -3.48
C GLY A 855 -26.84 14.43 -3.74
N GLY A 856 -25.95 13.47 -4.02
CA GLY A 856 -24.53 13.70 -4.30
C GLY A 856 -23.70 12.49 -3.89
N ASP A 857 -23.79 11.41 -4.67
CA ASP A 857 -23.01 10.18 -4.46
C ASP A 857 -21.64 10.37 -5.12
N HIS A 858 -20.61 10.60 -4.30
CA HIS A 858 -19.21 10.72 -4.72
C HIS A 858 -18.35 9.87 -3.79
N SER A 859 -18.18 8.60 -4.16
CA SER A 859 -17.11 7.77 -3.61
C SER A 859 -15.81 8.13 -4.31
N HIS A 860 -14.97 8.93 -3.66
CA HIS A 860 -13.55 8.93 -3.96
C HIS A 860 -12.97 7.62 -3.43
N ARG A 861 -12.16 6.97 -4.26
CA ARG A 861 -11.32 5.85 -3.87
C ARG A 861 -9.91 6.38 -3.87
N GLY A 862 -9.24 6.36 -2.71
CA GLY A 862 -7.79 6.47 -2.64
C GLY A 862 -7.12 5.29 -3.38
N PRO A 863 -5.79 5.33 -3.56
CA PRO A 863 -5.05 4.36 -4.35
C PRO A 863 -5.09 2.98 -3.69
N GLY A 864 -5.97 2.12 -4.20
CA GLY A 864 -6.16 0.77 -3.67
C GLY A 864 -4.91 -0.09 -3.85
N HIS A 865 -4.15 -0.28 -2.77
CA HIS A 865 -3.03 -1.21 -2.67
C HIS A 865 -3.51 -2.67 -2.81
N HIS A 866 -3.77 -3.08 -4.04
CA HIS A 866 -4.19 -4.44 -4.37
C HIS A 866 -3.00 -5.40 -4.45
N GLY A 867 -2.43 -5.72 -3.29
CA GLY A 867 -1.67 -6.95 -3.03
C GLY A 867 -2.57 -8.20 -3.10
N GLY A 868 -3.19 -8.46 -4.27
CA GLY A 868 -4.16 -9.54 -4.48
C GLY A 868 -3.56 -10.72 -5.26
N PRO A 869 -3.72 -11.98 -4.81
CA PRO A 869 -3.09 -13.13 -5.46
C PRO A 869 -3.63 -13.39 -6.87
N GLY A 870 -2.73 -13.37 -7.86
CA GLY A 870 -3.07 -13.57 -9.26
C GLY A 870 -3.88 -14.85 -9.55
N THR A 871 -4.99 -14.68 -10.27
CA THR A 871 -5.80 -15.76 -10.85
C THR A 871 -5.34 -16.04 -12.29
N GLY A 872 -5.18 -17.31 -12.62
CA GLY A 872 -4.29 -17.73 -13.71
C GLY A 872 -4.84 -17.64 -15.14
N VAL A 873 -3.91 -17.62 -16.10
CA VAL A 873 -4.15 -17.91 -17.52
C VAL A 873 -3.26 -19.08 -17.93
N GLY A 874 -3.87 -20.22 -18.28
CA GLY A 874 -3.12 -21.44 -18.58
C GLY A 874 -2.38 -21.40 -19.93
N HIS A 875 -1.09 -21.74 -19.92
CA HIS A 875 -0.30 -21.97 -21.13
C HIS A 875 -0.43 -23.42 -21.63
N PRO A 876 -0.81 -23.66 -22.90
CA PRO A 876 -0.56 -24.94 -23.55
C PRO A 876 0.86 -24.98 -24.14
N THR A 877 1.58 -26.02 -23.73
CA THR A 877 2.89 -26.50 -24.19
C THR A 877 3.24 -26.24 -25.67
N ARG A 878 4.45 -25.74 -25.93
CA ARG A 878 5.14 -25.85 -27.23
C ARG A 878 6.03 -27.10 -27.29
N PRO A 879 6.30 -27.66 -28.49
CA PRO A 879 7.61 -28.18 -28.85
C PRO A 879 8.56 -27.08 -29.36
#